data_AF-A0A5C5WRF7-F1
#
_entry.id   AF-A0A5C5WRF7-F1
#
_cell.length_a   1.000
_cell.length_b   1.000
_cell.length_c   1.000
_cell.angle_alpha   90.00
_cell.angle_beta   90.00
_cell.angle_gamma   90.00
#
_symmetry.space_group_name_H-M   'P 1'
#
loop_
_entity.id
_entity.type
_entity.pdbx_description
1 polymer ?
#
loop_
_entity_poly.entity_id
_entity_poly.type
_entity_poly.pdbx_seq_one_letter_code
_entity_poly.pdbx_strand_id
1 'polypeptide(L)'
;MAPPVPPSHRWQTDLRPTESQTRFFDSIGLRTPTDFSLPIDMGEYTITRLLGRGGMGVVFEATHRRMQRRVAIKFVSSSSNQSFHTEDQFLAEIRAVARLLHPRIVTAFDAGQFGQTAYLVMEYVDGFTLTELLSQRGPRSVDEALNLTAQAAEGLRYAHLNSIIHRDVKPSNLIITQSGELKILDLGLASFLQSAVPTTSHDQLRQQSEPICGTPEFMSPEQFEGRELDESADIYSLGCTLHFLLTGRPPYTGEPIPLLKQHCCAEIPALSTSKRPVSDEVQQLFETMIAKDRANRFSNMQSVIEAITEIVGLHDVKQRIPPGPSKAGVAGRRHVPASVPLESNSSRPKKSDSANCHSAAITLAVNVGARFISAALASEKRASIPLQFGSKKSLVFPAAFSVQDNKVVLGSRALRAIENGDPGVARAFDAVRGGQLLRIGATTHPSTMPLTMLFSRLRFDAETFAGAMGSAKVFGADGISDAQPRIESVIINVASCFGQTVRERLVAAATLDGIKNVRLLDRNIAAVLSQFTFSDLNSRPLLNQAAGYWLVISIDDIAMEVALFGVSNRRIHMLSVVSHPNSNQCRWNGRLRRHLGKQIERHRPTDSPGRSNHHSEARNSSDDLSAEELERRAAESLQLKNRIDAGLDLLAEQESCGIAFKSSGKRVKAVVTSITINVTCADLLVELGSAIAKVLSESGVDAEEIGCVLAIGGLPMTSVVANLLRNFGIEPGCTHVSSAELATSATKITQIDRLSTSLAPRLVPCLGHDIAWTSIADGDEAPSIEAANPNLLMPRLTSLPASVVQRIPMVKNQVGKITLLERPVARDSDWIPFDTVELNGISECETKATFEIDSEGKLSVRLDR
;
A
#
# COMPACT_ATOMS: atom_id res chain seq x y z
N MET A 1 -0.87 -54.43 -11.62
CA MET A 1 -0.06 -53.99 -10.46
C MET A 1 -0.21 -52.49 -10.34
N ALA A 2 -0.64 -52.02 -9.17
CA ALA A 2 -0.97 -50.61 -8.91
C ALA A 2 0.28 -49.69 -8.99
N PRO A 3 0.12 -48.40 -9.32
CA PRO A 3 1.24 -47.47 -9.38
C PRO A 3 1.63 -46.97 -7.97
N PRO A 4 2.90 -46.59 -7.75
CA PRO A 4 3.35 -45.94 -6.53
C PRO A 4 2.88 -44.48 -6.47
N VAL A 5 2.50 -44.05 -5.25
CA VAL A 5 1.88 -42.78 -4.88
C VAL A 5 2.92 -41.63 -4.83
N PRO A 6 2.58 -40.38 -5.23
CA PRO A 6 3.50 -39.22 -5.15
C PRO A 6 3.55 -38.62 -3.72
N PRO A 7 4.62 -37.88 -3.36
CA PRO A 7 4.74 -37.27 -2.04
C PRO A 7 3.79 -36.07 -1.88
N SER A 8 2.87 -36.17 -0.91
CA SER A 8 1.94 -35.12 -0.48
C SER A 8 2.60 -34.12 0.50
N HIS A 9 2.10 -32.88 0.46
CA HIS A 9 2.04 -31.85 1.52
C HIS A 9 2.94 -32.01 2.75
N ARG A 10 3.90 -31.09 2.94
CA ARG A 10 4.56 -30.84 4.23
C ARG A 10 4.00 -29.62 4.99
N TRP A 11 2.69 -29.41 4.93
CA TRP A 11 1.88 -28.71 5.96
C TRP A 11 0.46 -29.31 6.04
N GLN A 12 0.27 -30.53 5.54
CA GLN A 12 -0.79 -31.40 6.04
C GLN A 12 -0.06 -32.45 6.85
N THR A 13 -0.21 -32.43 8.16
CA THR A 13 -0.42 -33.73 8.77
C THR A 13 -1.68 -34.27 8.11
N ASP A 14 -1.57 -35.37 7.36
CA ASP A 14 -2.68 -36.31 7.12
C ASP A 14 -3.12 -36.89 8.49
N LEU A 15 -3.47 -36.03 9.44
CA LEU A 15 -4.39 -36.40 10.49
C LEU A 15 -5.72 -36.45 9.78
N ARG A 16 -6.03 -37.59 9.17
CA ARG A 16 -7.44 -37.98 9.09
C ARG A 16 -7.93 -37.86 10.52
N PRO A 17 -8.81 -36.90 10.83
CA PRO A 17 -9.27 -36.77 12.20
C PRO A 17 -9.88 -38.12 12.57
N THR A 18 -9.45 -38.65 13.71
CA THR A 18 -10.11 -39.80 14.31
C THR A 18 -11.60 -39.51 14.37
N GLU A 19 -12.44 -40.54 14.34
CA GLU A 19 -13.89 -40.34 14.39
C GLU A 19 -14.33 -39.47 15.59
N SER A 20 -13.57 -39.55 16.69
CA SER A 20 -13.72 -38.67 17.86
C SER A 20 -13.34 -37.21 17.58
N GLN A 21 -12.23 -36.93 16.90
CA GLN A 21 -11.85 -35.58 16.49
C GLN A 21 -12.86 -35.00 15.48
N THR A 22 -13.26 -35.77 14.47
CA THR A 22 -14.24 -35.31 13.46
C THR A 22 -15.56 -34.93 14.12
N ARG A 23 -16.10 -35.79 15.00
CA ARG A 23 -17.30 -35.48 15.78
C ARG A 23 -17.13 -34.24 16.65
N PHE A 24 -15.96 -34.05 17.27
CA PHE A 24 -15.68 -32.85 18.04
C PHE A 24 -15.71 -31.58 17.18
N PHE A 25 -15.00 -31.53 16.04
CA PHE A 25 -14.96 -30.33 15.20
C PHE A 25 -16.26 -30.04 14.47
N ASP A 26 -17.01 -31.07 14.06
CA ASP A 26 -18.35 -30.93 13.49
C ASP A 26 -19.34 -30.35 14.52
N SER A 27 -19.14 -30.68 15.80
CA SER A 27 -20.01 -30.21 16.89
C SER A 27 -19.80 -28.76 17.31
N ILE A 28 -18.66 -28.14 16.94
CA ILE A 28 -18.37 -26.74 17.29
C ILE A 28 -19.41 -25.78 16.65
N GLY A 29 -20.06 -26.22 15.56
CA GLY A 29 -21.20 -25.54 14.92
C GLY A 29 -22.59 -25.94 15.43
N LEU A 30 -22.71 -26.96 16.30
CA LEU A 30 -24.00 -27.47 16.80
C LEU A 30 -24.30 -26.89 18.19
N ARG A 31 -25.55 -26.46 18.41
CA ARG A 31 -25.97 -25.74 19.63
C ARG A 31 -25.81 -26.53 20.93
N THR A 32 -25.57 -27.84 20.87
CA THR A 32 -25.34 -28.71 22.03
C THR A 32 -24.19 -29.68 21.78
N PRO A 33 -23.10 -29.57 22.55
CA PRO A 33 -22.46 -30.78 23.05
C PRO A 33 -21.79 -30.59 24.43
N THR A 34 -22.28 -31.30 25.45
CA THR A 34 -21.59 -31.44 26.75
C THR A 34 -20.82 -32.76 26.89
N ASP A 35 -20.81 -33.63 25.88
CA ASP A 35 -20.30 -35.01 26.04
C ASP A 35 -19.07 -35.30 25.16
N PHE A 36 -17.98 -34.53 25.31
CA PHE A 36 -16.69 -34.91 24.74
C PHE A 36 -15.61 -35.03 25.83
N SER A 37 -14.86 -36.11 25.77
CA SER A 37 -13.70 -36.34 26.63
C SER A 37 -12.51 -35.51 26.13
N LEU A 38 -12.22 -34.40 26.80
CA LEU A 38 -10.94 -33.70 26.70
C LEU A 38 -9.89 -34.48 27.53
N PRO A 39 -8.62 -34.53 27.11
CA PRO A 39 -8.00 -33.72 26.06
C PRO A 39 -8.16 -34.27 24.63
N ILE A 40 -8.13 -33.37 23.64
CA ILE A 40 -8.16 -33.70 22.20
C ILE A 40 -6.93 -33.09 21.52
N ASP A 41 -6.21 -33.89 20.74
CA ASP A 41 -5.07 -33.39 19.96
C ASP A 41 -5.53 -32.78 18.62
N MET A 42 -4.93 -31.67 18.23
CA MET A 42 -5.04 -30.98 16.94
C MET A 42 -3.65 -30.56 16.48
N GLY A 43 -3.06 -31.24 15.49
CA GLY A 43 -1.76 -30.84 14.96
C GLY A 43 -0.72 -30.73 16.07
N GLU A 44 -0.13 -29.56 16.32
CA GLU A 44 0.85 -29.36 17.39
C GLU A 44 0.23 -29.01 18.77
N TYR A 45 -1.09 -28.98 18.88
CA TYR A 45 -1.81 -28.50 20.06
C TYR A 45 -2.62 -29.62 20.72
N THR A 46 -2.61 -29.66 22.05
CA THR A 46 -3.52 -30.51 22.85
C THR A 46 -4.56 -29.62 23.49
N ILE A 47 -5.80 -29.68 23.04
CA ILE A 47 -6.96 -28.98 23.60
C ILE A 47 -7.32 -29.64 24.92
N THR A 48 -7.38 -28.85 26.00
CA THR A 48 -7.49 -29.37 27.38
C THR A 48 -8.79 -28.96 28.06
N ARG A 49 -9.29 -27.73 27.82
CA ARG A 49 -10.45 -27.20 28.54
C ARG A 49 -11.19 -26.15 27.72
N LEU A 50 -12.51 -26.08 27.84
CA LEU A 50 -13.31 -24.98 27.29
C LEU A 50 -13.11 -23.70 28.14
N LEU A 51 -12.81 -22.58 27.50
CA LEU A 51 -12.69 -21.26 28.16
C LEU A 51 -13.95 -20.43 28.02
N GLY A 52 -14.61 -20.46 26.85
CA GLY A 52 -15.83 -19.69 26.64
C GLY A 52 -16.50 -19.98 25.30
N ARG A 53 -17.78 -19.63 25.20
CA ARG A 53 -18.59 -19.77 23.98
C ARG A 53 -19.36 -18.48 23.74
N GLY A 54 -19.31 -17.96 22.52
CA GLY A 54 -20.00 -16.74 22.11
C GLY A 54 -20.60 -16.84 20.71
N GLY A 55 -21.25 -15.77 20.25
CA GLY A 55 -21.92 -15.73 18.94
C GLY A 55 -20.96 -15.90 17.74
N MET A 56 -19.68 -15.57 17.92
CA MET A 56 -18.67 -15.62 16.86
C MET A 56 -17.83 -16.90 16.88
N GLY A 57 -18.01 -17.78 17.89
CA GLY A 57 -17.15 -18.95 18.02
C GLY A 57 -17.02 -19.52 19.44
N VAL A 58 -16.10 -20.47 19.57
CA VAL A 58 -15.80 -21.19 20.80
C VAL A 58 -14.31 -21.10 21.10
N VAL A 59 -13.93 -20.78 22.34
CA VAL A 59 -12.53 -20.62 22.77
C VAL A 59 -12.14 -21.73 23.74
N PHE A 60 -11.02 -22.39 23.47
CA PHE A 60 -10.46 -23.44 24.32
C PHE A 60 -9.05 -23.11 24.80
N GLU A 61 -8.70 -23.65 25.97
CA GLU A 61 -7.33 -23.73 26.47
C GLU A 61 -6.65 -24.93 25.82
N ALA A 62 -5.44 -24.72 25.31
CA ALA A 62 -4.61 -25.77 24.73
C ALA A 62 -3.15 -25.64 25.17
N THR A 63 -2.41 -26.73 25.04
CA THR A 63 -0.96 -26.76 25.21
C THR A 63 -0.31 -27.03 23.87
N HIS A 64 0.57 -26.14 23.42
CA HIS A 64 1.43 -26.41 22.27
C HIS A 64 2.45 -27.48 22.69
N ARG A 65 2.37 -28.67 22.10
CA ARG A 65 3.10 -29.89 22.52
C ARG A 65 4.61 -29.74 22.42
N ARG A 66 5.12 -29.23 21.29
CA ARG A 66 6.57 -29.06 21.10
C ARG A 66 7.20 -27.99 22.01
N MET A 67 6.50 -26.86 22.19
CA MET A 67 6.99 -25.73 23.00
C MET A 67 6.59 -25.83 24.48
N GLN A 68 5.74 -26.80 24.84
CA GLN A 68 5.16 -26.95 26.19
C GLN A 68 4.54 -25.64 26.71
N ARG A 69 3.88 -24.90 25.82
CA ARG A 69 3.34 -23.56 26.10
C ARG A 69 1.81 -23.59 26.15
N ARG A 70 1.21 -22.99 27.20
CA ARG A 70 -0.24 -22.75 27.29
C ARG A 70 -0.66 -21.67 26.29
N VAL A 71 -1.72 -21.95 25.53
CA VAL A 71 -2.29 -21.07 24.50
C VAL A 71 -3.82 -21.10 24.56
N ALA A 72 -4.47 -20.07 24.04
CA ALA A 72 -5.90 -20.07 23.80
C ALA A 72 -6.16 -20.29 22.30
N ILE A 73 -7.14 -21.11 21.95
CA ILE A 73 -7.52 -21.39 20.56
C ILE A 73 -8.99 -21.01 20.38
N LYS A 74 -9.26 -20.03 19.53
CA LYS A 74 -10.62 -19.62 19.13
C LYS A 74 -11.00 -20.28 17.82
N PHE A 75 -12.10 -21.04 17.83
CA PHE A 75 -12.73 -21.60 16.64
C PHE A 75 -13.86 -20.69 16.17
N VAL A 76 -13.88 -20.36 14.89
CA VAL A 76 -14.90 -19.49 14.29
C VAL A 76 -16.13 -20.32 13.89
N SER A 77 -17.34 -19.86 14.21
CA SER A 77 -18.59 -20.57 13.93
C SER A 77 -18.89 -20.66 12.42
N SER A 78 -19.47 -21.78 11.97
CA SER A 78 -19.84 -22.02 10.57
C SER A 78 -20.91 -21.07 10.01
N SER A 79 -21.75 -20.48 10.87
CA SER A 79 -22.69 -19.40 10.49
C SER A 79 -21.99 -18.11 10.06
N SER A 80 -20.76 -17.87 10.55
CA SER A 80 -19.90 -16.76 10.16
C SER A 80 -19.00 -17.12 8.96
N ASN A 81 -18.83 -18.41 8.67
CA ASN A 81 -18.04 -18.88 7.51
C ASN A 81 -18.72 -18.61 6.16
N GLN A 82 -20.03 -18.37 6.12
CA GLN A 82 -20.76 -18.05 4.87
C GLN A 82 -20.53 -16.61 4.39
N SER A 83 -20.01 -15.74 5.27
CA SER A 83 -19.71 -14.33 5.00
C SER A 83 -18.36 -14.11 4.29
N PHE A 84 -17.47 -15.11 4.31
CA PHE A 84 -16.18 -15.02 3.61
C PHE A 84 -16.30 -15.59 2.21
N HIS A 85 -16.03 -14.77 1.20
CA HIS A 85 -16.03 -15.22 -0.18
C HIS A 85 -14.82 -16.12 -0.52
N THR A 86 -13.72 -16.08 0.27
CA THR A 86 -12.54 -16.97 0.14
C THR A 86 -11.77 -17.17 1.46
N GLU A 87 -11.09 -18.31 1.60
CA GLU A 87 -10.15 -18.64 2.71
C GLU A 87 -9.00 -17.62 2.83
N ASP A 88 -8.57 -17.05 1.70
CA ASP A 88 -7.49 -16.07 1.63
C ASP A 88 -7.83 -14.72 2.27
N GLN A 89 -9.09 -14.29 2.22
CA GLN A 89 -9.55 -13.05 2.90
C GLN A 89 -9.56 -13.23 4.42
N PHE A 90 -10.07 -14.36 4.90
CA PHE A 90 -10.06 -14.72 6.32
C PHE A 90 -8.64 -14.77 6.89
N LEU A 91 -7.71 -15.43 6.18
CA LEU A 91 -6.31 -15.48 6.57
C LEU A 91 -5.60 -14.11 6.45
N ALA A 92 -5.96 -13.27 5.48
CA ALA A 92 -5.38 -11.93 5.32
C ALA A 92 -5.72 -11.00 6.49
N GLU A 93 -6.97 -11.03 6.95
CA GLU A 93 -7.46 -10.25 8.10
C GLU A 93 -6.89 -10.78 9.43
N ILE A 94 -6.82 -12.09 9.63
CA ILE A 94 -6.11 -12.67 10.79
C ILE A 94 -4.63 -12.25 10.78
N ARG A 95 -3.97 -12.27 9.63
CA ARG A 95 -2.58 -11.80 9.51
C ARG A 95 -2.43 -10.30 9.76
N ALA A 96 -3.49 -9.50 9.66
CA ALA A 96 -3.44 -8.09 10.02
C ALA A 96 -3.43 -7.93 11.55
N VAL A 97 -4.29 -8.66 12.24
CA VAL A 97 -4.35 -8.69 13.71
C VAL A 97 -3.08 -9.30 14.32
N ALA A 98 -2.56 -10.39 13.74
CA ALA A 98 -1.36 -11.08 14.21
C ALA A 98 -0.05 -10.26 14.09
N ARG A 99 -0.08 -9.13 13.37
CA ARG A 99 1.07 -8.21 13.29
C ARG A 99 1.15 -7.25 14.46
N LEU A 100 0.08 -7.12 15.25
CA LEU A 100 0.07 -6.25 16.39
C LEU A 100 0.82 -6.91 17.56
N LEU A 101 1.93 -6.29 17.96
CA LEU A 101 2.72 -6.70 19.11
C LEU A 101 2.74 -5.54 20.10
N HIS A 102 1.84 -5.60 21.09
CA HIS A 102 1.70 -4.56 22.11
C HIS A 102 1.32 -5.20 23.46
N PRO A 103 1.86 -4.72 24.61
CA PRO A 103 1.56 -5.30 25.92
C PRO A 103 0.06 -5.33 26.26
N ARG A 104 -0.70 -4.34 25.78
CA ARG A 104 -2.15 -4.21 25.98
C ARG A 104 -3.00 -4.98 24.97
N ILE A 105 -2.39 -5.75 24.06
CA ILE A 105 -3.11 -6.52 23.02
C ILE A 105 -2.73 -7.99 23.18
N VAL A 106 -3.72 -8.88 23.10
CA VAL A 106 -3.46 -10.32 23.07
C VAL A 106 -2.73 -10.69 21.78
N THR A 107 -1.57 -11.32 21.93
CA THR A 107 -0.75 -11.70 20.77
C THR A 107 -1.31 -12.95 20.11
N ALA A 108 -1.57 -12.90 18.81
CA ALA A 108 -1.85 -14.11 18.03
C ALA A 108 -0.53 -14.82 17.67
N PHE A 109 -0.49 -16.14 17.83
CA PHE A 109 0.70 -16.95 17.52
C PHE A 109 0.57 -17.69 16.20
N ASP A 110 -0.62 -18.17 15.88
CA ASP A 110 -0.85 -19.07 14.75
C ASP A 110 -2.33 -19.03 14.34
N ALA A 111 -2.64 -19.47 13.13
CA ALA A 111 -4.00 -19.61 12.66
C ALA A 111 -4.08 -20.61 11.51
N GLY A 112 -5.23 -21.25 11.37
CA GLY A 112 -5.42 -22.22 10.30
C GLY A 112 -6.84 -22.72 10.22
N GLN A 113 -6.99 -23.87 9.56
CA GLN A 113 -8.26 -24.57 9.43
C GLN A 113 -8.07 -26.04 9.83
N PHE A 114 -9.02 -26.58 10.58
CA PHE A 114 -9.10 -28.00 10.89
C PHE A 114 -10.43 -28.55 10.39
N GLY A 115 -10.40 -29.42 9.39
CA GLY A 115 -11.60 -29.78 8.64
C GLY A 115 -12.17 -28.56 7.91
N GLN A 116 -13.42 -28.19 8.22
CA GLN A 116 -14.08 -26.99 7.70
C GLN A 116 -14.05 -25.80 8.69
N THR A 117 -13.49 -26.01 9.88
CA THR A 117 -13.56 -25.04 10.98
C THR A 117 -12.26 -24.26 11.07
N ALA A 118 -12.36 -22.94 10.93
CA ALA A 118 -11.24 -22.02 11.09
C ALA A 118 -10.88 -21.83 12.56
N TYR A 119 -9.58 -21.66 12.85
CA TYR A 119 -9.09 -21.42 14.21
C TYR A 119 -7.99 -20.35 14.26
N LEU A 120 -7.92 -19.67 15.40
CA LEU A 120 -6.91 -18.68 15.76
C LEU A 120 -6.27 -19.08 17.09
N VAL A 121 -4.96 -19.29 17.09
CA VAL A 121 -4.16 -19.56 18.29
C VAL A 121 -3.57 -18.26 18.80
N MET A 122 -3.76 -17.99 20.08
CA MET A 122 -3.36 -16.74 20.72
C MET A 122 -2.79 -16.97 22.12
N GLU A 123 -2.21 -15.91 22.67
CA GLU A 123 -1.76 -15.84 24.04
C GLU A 123 -2.87 -16.26 25.01
N TYR A 124 -2.58 -17.25 25.85
CA TYR A 124 -3.43 -17.54 27.00
C TYR A 124 -3.15 -16.49 28.07
N VAL A 125 -4.15 -15.66 28.36
CA VAL A 125 -4.07 -14.64 29.40
C VAL A 125 -4.67 -15.19 30.69
N ASP A 126 -3.82 -15.36 31.70
CA ASP A 126 -4.26 -15.76 33.05
C ASP A 126 -4.83 -14.54 33.79
N GLY A 127 -6.16 -14.44 33.81
CA GLY A 127 -6.87 -13.27 34.30
C GLY A 127 -8.38 -13.41 34.25
N PHE A 128 -9.08 -12.30 34.50
CA PHE A 128 -10.53 -12.21 34.43
C PHE A 128 -10.93 -11.17 33.39
N THR A 129 -12.00 -11.44 32.63
CA THR A 129 -12.64 -10.38 31.84
C THR A 129 -13.20 -9.30 32.76
N LEU A 130 -13.35 -8.07 32.27
CA LEU A 130 -13.95 -7.00 33.09
C LEU A 130 -15.40 -7.31 33.46
N THR A 131 -16.12 -8.08 32.64
CA THR A 131 -17.44 -8.61 33.00
C THR A 131 -17.37 -9.50 34.24
N GLU A 132 -16.48 -10.50 34.25
CA GLU A 132 -16.30 -11.41 35.39
C GLU A 132 -15.81 -10.68 36.64
N LEU A 133 -14.89 -9.72 36.48
CA LEU A 133 -14.38 -8.89 37.56
C LEU A 133 -15.53 -8.15 38.26
N LEU A 134 -16.44 -7.56 37.49
CA LEU A 134 -17.59 -6.84 38.03
C LEU A 134 -18.64 -7.78 38.62
N SER A 135 -18.88 -8.95 38.02
CA SER A 135 -19.77 -9.95 38.61
C SER A 135 -19.28 -10.44 39.97
N GLN A 136 -17.96 -10.56 40.16
CA GLN A 136 -17.38 -11.06 41.41
C GLN A 136 -17.20 -9.96 42.47
N ARG A 137 -16.77 -8.76 42.06
CA ARG A 137 -16.34 -7.71 42.99
C ARG A 137 -17.22 -6.46 42.97
N GLY A 138 -18.21 -6.39 42.08
CA GLY A 138 -19.07 -5.23 41.88
C GLY A 138 -18.36 -4.06 41.17
N PRO A 139 -19.02 -2.89 41.08
CA PRO A 139 -18.47 -1.73 40.38
C PRO A 139 -17.14 -1.24 40.99
N ARG A 140 -16.25 -0.72 40.16
CA ARG A 140 -14.87 -0.31 40.52
C ARG A 140 -14.82 1.10 41.11
N SER A 141 -13.72 1.41 41.79
CA SER A 141 -13.44 2.80 42.18
C SER A 141 -13.19 3.66 40.94
N VAL A 142 -13.33 4.98 41.07
CA VAL A 142 -13.07 5.91 39.95
C VAL A 142 -11.64 5.75 39.45
N ASP A 143 -10.65 5.71 40.35
CA ASP A 143 -9.24 5.57 39.99
C ASP A 143 -8.96 4.24 39.27
N GLU A 144 -9.52 3.13 39.75
CA GLU A 144 -9.35 1.82 39.13
C GLU A 144 -10.03 1.76 37.75
N ALA A 145 -11.23 2.34 37.61
CA ALA A 145 -11.93 2.40 36.33
C ALA A 145 -11.17 3.24 35.30
N LEU A 146 -10.70 4.44 35.69
CA LEU A 146 -9.91 5.33 34.82
C LEU A 146 -8.59 4.67 34.41
N ASN A 147 -7.89 4.02 35.32
CA ASN A 147 -6.64 3.31 35.01
C ASN A 147 -6.87 2.17 33.99
N LEU A 148 -7.94 1.38 34.15
CA LEU A 148 -8.28 0.33 33.19
C LEU A 148 -8.66 0.91 31.83
N THR A 149 -9.43 2.00 31.81
CA THR A 149 -9.79 2.70 30.57
C THR A 149 -8.56 3.28 29.86
N ALA A 150 -7.60 3.85 30.58
CA ALA A 150 -6.34 4.35 30.00
C ALA A 150 -5.52 3.21 29.39
N GLN A 151 -5.37 2.08 30.09
CA GLN A 151 -4.66 0.91 29.56
C GLN A 151 -5.34 0.33 28.30
N ALA A 152 -6.67 0.34 28.24
CA ALA A 152 -7.40 -0.06 27.03
C ALA A 152 -7.19 0.95 25.90
N ALA A 153 -7.23 2.26 26.19
CA ALA A 153 -6.97 3.31 25.22
C ALA A 153 -5.54 3.22 24.64
N GLU A 154 -4.53 2.87 25.45
CA GLU A 154 -3.15 2.63 24.97
C GLU A 154 -3.09 1.53 23.90
N GLY A 155 -3.77 0.41 24.14
CA GLY A 155 -3.84 -0.69 23.19
C GLY A 155 -4.62 -0.33 21.93
N LEU A 156 -5.77 0.35 22.07
CA LEU A 156 -6.57 0.79 20.93
C LEU A 156 -5.83 1.82 20.08
N ARG A 157 -5.11 2.78 20.69
CA ARG A 157 -4.25 3.74 20.00
C ARG A 157 -3.21 3.03 19.13
N TYR A 158 -2.56 1.99 19.65
CA TYR A 158 -1.60 1.21 18.87
C TYR A 158 -2.26 0.49 17.69
N ALA A 159 -3.47 -0.05 17.86
CA ALA A 159 -4.23 -0.66 16.78
C ALA A 159 -4.63 0.38 15.70
N HIS A 160 -5.11 1.56 16.11
CA HIS A 160 -5.50 2.66 15.21
C HIS A 160 -4.33 3.21 14.39
N LEU A 161 -3.13 3.35 14.99
CA LEU A 161 -1.91 3.72 14.27
C LEU A 161 -1.48 2.69 13.21
N ASN A 162 -1.97 1.45 13.31
CA ASN A 162 -1.78 0.39 12.32
C ASN A 162 -3.02 0.21 11.43
N SER A 163 -3.91 1.21 11.37
CA SER A 163 -5.15 1.23 10.59
C SER A 163 -6.13 0.10 10.93
N ILE A 164 -6.12 -0.39 12.18
CA ILE A 164 -7.03 -1.43 12.66
C ILE A 164 -7.99 -0.81 13.68
N ILE A 165 -9.29 -0.84 13.37
CA ILE A 165 -10.38 -0.44 14.27
C ILE A 165 -10.96 -1.70 14.91
N HIS A 166 -11.18 -1.70 16.23
CA HIS A 166 -11.63 -2.89 16.95
C HIS A 166 -13.10 -3.23 16.66
N ARG A 167 -14.00 -2.24 16.66
CA ARG A 167 -15.45 -2.34 16.38
C ARG A 167 -16.30 -3.15 17.36
N ASP A 168 -15.73 -3.74 18.42
CA ASP A 168 -16.48 -4.50 19.43
C ASP A 168 -15.81 -4.35 20.81
N VAL A 169 -15.47 -3.12 21.18
CA VAL A 169 -14.89 -2.82 22.50
C VAL A 169 -15.98 -2.98 23.57
N LYS A 170 -15.80 -3.94 24.48
CA LYS A 170 -16.74 -4.20 25.57
C LYS A 170 -16.07 -4.92 26.74
N PRO A 171 -16.67 -4.93 27.94
CA PRO A 171 -16.07 -5.53 29.13
C PRO A 171 -15.66 -7.01 28.98
N SER A 172 -16.36 -7.80 28.15
CA SER A 172 -16.02 -9.21 27.91
C SER A 172 -14.85 -9.43 26.96
N ASN A 173 -14.44 -8.40 26.21
CA ASN A 173 -13.28 -8.43 25.31
C ASN A 173 -12.03 -7.78 25.94
N LEU A 174 -12.08 -7.40 27.23
CA LEU A 174 -10.95 -6.82 27.96
C LEU A 174 -10.64 -7.73 29.16
N ILE A 175 -9.43 -8.28 29.23
CA ILE A 175 -8.97 -9.13 30.34
C ILE A 175 -7.98 -8.35 31.20
N ILE A 176 -8.18 -8.38 32.52
CA ILE A 176 -7.17 -7.98 33.49
C ILE A 176 -6.40 -9.21 33.98
N THR A 177 -5.08 -9.17 33.86
CA THR A 177 -4.20 -10.19 34.41
C THR A 177 -4.11 -10.09 35.94
N GLN A 178 -3.61 -11.14 36.59
CA GLN A 178 -3.32 -11.10 38.02
C GLN A 178 -2.33 -9.99 38.42
N SER A 179 -1.48 -9.54 37.49
CA SER A 179 -0.52 -8.44 37.69
C SER A 179 -1.14 -7.04 37.57
N GLY A 180 -2.44 -6.94 37.25
CA GLY A 180 -3.14 -5.67 37.06
C GLY A 180 -2.99 -5.06 35.66
N GLU A 181 -2.34 -5.76 34.74
CA GLU A 181 -2.25 -5.36 33.33
C GLU A 181 -3.50 -5.76 32.55
N LEU A 182 -4.04 -4.83 31.77
CA LEU A 182 -5.15 -5.07 30.86
C LEU A 182 -4.66 -5.49 29.48
N LYS A 183 -5.35 -6.48 28.89
CA LYS A 183 -5.15 -6.97 27.52
C LYS A 183 -6.47 -7.00 26.76
N ILE A 184 -6.44 -6.51 25.52
CA ILE A 184 -7.57 -6.47 24.59
C ILE A 184 -7.62 -7.77 23.77
N LEU A 185 -8.79 -8.39 23.72
CA LEU A 185 -9.12 -9.57 22.93
C LEU A 185 -9.79 -9.19 21.61
N ASP A 186 -9.84 -10.13 20.66
CA ASP A 186 -10.77 -10.10 19.53
C ASP A 186 -10.73 -8.84 18.62
N LEU A 187 -9.56 -8.21 18.50
CA LEU A 187 -9.35 -7.05 17.63
C LEU A 187 -9.78 -7.31 16.19
N GLY A 188 -10.63 -6.43 15.66
CA GLY A 188 -11.05 -6.43 14.26
C GLY A 188 -11.89 -7.65 13.85
N LEU A 189 -12.15 -8.61 14.74
CA LEU A 189 -12.87 -9.85 14.44
C LEU A 189 -14.35 -9.61 14.05
N ALA A 190 -14.90 -8.43 14.33
CA ALA A 190 -16.25 -8.03 13.93
C ALA A 190 -16.34 -7.49 12.48
N SER A 191 -15.23 -7.03 11.88
CA SER A 191 -15.18 -6.62 10.46
C SER A 191 -15.56 -7.77 9.52
N PHE A 192 -15.16 -8.97 9.91
CA PHE A 192 -15.34 -10.24 9.23
C PHE A 192 -16.82 -10.55 8.86
N LEU A 193 -17.80 -9.89 9.49
CA LEU A 193 -19.23 -10.11 9.28
C LEU A 193 -19.95 -8.98 8.51
N GLN A 194 -19.47 -7.73 8.60
CA GLN A 194 -20.10 -6.58 7.94
C GLN A 194 -19.72 -6.45 6.46
N SER A 195 -18.53 -6.91 6.07
CA SER A 195 -18.07 -6.88 4.67
C SER A 195 -18.80 -7.84 3.73
N ALA A 196 -19.76 -8.63 4.25
CA ALA A 196 -20.51 -9.64 3.50
C ALA A 196 -21.98 -9.29 3.23
N VAL A 197 -22.46 -8.11 3.64
CA VAL A 197 -23.80 -7.63 3.27
C VAL A 197 -23.65 -6.62 2.12
N PRO A 198 -24.10 -6.94 0.90
CA PRO A 198 -24.16 -5.97 -0.18
C PRO A 198 -25.18 -4.89 0.22
N THR A 199 -24.71 -3.66 0.49
CA THR A 199 -25.57 -2.48 0.54
C THR A 199 -25.97 -2.10 -0.89
N THR A 200 -26.94 -2.82 -1.41
CA THR A 200 -27.78 -2.37 -2.52
C THR A 200 -29.25 -2.57 -2.15
N SER A 201 -30.04 -1.54 -2.47
CA SER A 201 -31.52 -1.43 -2.40
C SER A 201 -32.15 -1.01 -1.08
N HIS A 202 -32.65 0.23 -1.08
CA HIS A 202 -33.90 0.61 -0.40
C HIS A 202 -35.00 -0.41 -0.74
N ASP A 203 -35.44 -1.15 0.26
CA ASP A 203 -36.68 -1.94 0.43
C ASP A 203 -36.37 -3.34 0.94
N GLN A 204 -36.39 -3.48 2.28
CA GLN A 204 -36.81 -4.72 2.96
C GLN A 204 -37.03 -4.46 4.46
N LEU A 205 -38.10 -3.72 4.78
CA LEU A 205 -38.84 -3.94 6.01
C LEU A 205 -39.86 -5.05 5.75
N ARG A 206 -39.55 -6.29 6.17
CA ARG A 206 -40.47 -7.24 6.85
C ARG A 206 -39.94 -8.68 6.86
N GLN A 207 -39.81 -9.20 8.08
CA GLN A 207 -40.01 -10.59 8.51
C GLN A 207 -39.07 -11.67 7.93
N GLN A 208 -37.94 -11.89 8.60
CA GLN A 208 -37.67 -13.09 9.41
C GLN A 208 -36.42 -12.85 10.27
N SER A 209 -36.51 -13.24 11.54
CA SER A 209 -35.55 -12.91 12.59
C SER A 209 -34.23 -13.67 12.43
N GLU A 210 -33.19 -12.97 11.97
CA GLU A 210 -31.79 -13.37 12.18
C GLU A 210 -31.08 -12.31 13.06
N PRO A 211 -30.27 -12.73 14.04
CA PRO A 211 -29.81 -11.84 15.11
C PRO A 211 -28.76 -10.84 14.62
N ILE A 212 -28.96 -9.57 15.01
CA ILE A 212 -27.94 -8.52 14.98
C ILE A 212 -26.69 -9.07 15.68
N CYS A 213 -25.60 -9.29 14.94
CA CYS A 213 -24.38 -9.85 15.52
C CYS A 213 -23.60 -8.75 16.25
N GLY A 214 -23.64 -8.77 17.57
CA GLY A 214 -22.97 -7.83 18.48
C GLY A 214 -23.70 -7.76 19.84
N THR A 215 -23.07 -7.20 20.88
CA THR A 215 -23.76 -6.86 22.13
C THR A 215 -24.25 -5.41 21.98
N PRO A 216 -25.53 -5.16 21.65
CA PRO A 216 -26.00 -3.82 21.25
C PRO A 216 -25.82 -2.74 22.30
N GLU A 217 -25.63 -3.12 23.56
CA GLU A 217 -25.44 -2.23 24.71
C GLU A 217 -24.14 -1.39 24.64
N PHE A 218 -23.19 -1.73 23.76
CA PHE A 218 -21.88 -1.05 23.64
C PHE A 218 -21.60 -0.50 22.24
N MET A 219 -22.48 -0.72 21.27
CA MET A 219 -22.30 -0.27 19.88
C MET A 219 -22.50 1.24 19.74
N SER A 220 -21.70 1.86 18.87
CA SER A 220 -21.83 3.29 18.59
C SER A 220 -23.01 3.60 17.65
N PRO A 221 -23.54 4.85 17.64
CA PRO A 221 -24.62 5.25 16.74
C PRO A 221 -24.33 4.95 15.26
N GLU A 222 -23.11 5.25 14.81
CA GLU A 222 -22.69 5.05 13.42
C GLU A 222 -22.55 3.56 13.05
N GLN A 223 -22.24 2.68 14.01
CA GLN A 223 -22.28 1.23 13.80
C GLN A 223 -23.69 0.71 13.53
N PHE A 224 -24.70 1.29 14.19
CA PHE A 224 -26.09 0.93 13.95
C PHE A 224 -26.63 1.50 12.64
N GLU A 225 -26.21 2.71 12.28
CA GLU A 225 -26.61 3.37 11.04
C GLU A 225 -25.91 2.80 9.79
N GLY A 226 -24.92 1.91 9.98
CA GLY A 226 -24.15 1.32 8.88
C GLY A 226 -23.27 2.32 8.14
N ARG A 227 -22.87 3.42 8.81
CA ARG A 227 -21.95 4.41 8.26
C ARG A 227 -20.51 3.90 8.33
N GLU A 228 -19.61 4.51 7.56
CA GLU A 228 -18.18 4.20 7.65
C GLU A 228 -17.67 4.44 9.07
N LEU A 229 -16.97 3.43 9.59
CA LEU A 229 -16.43 3.43 10.94
C LEU A 229 -14.99 3.94 10.92
N ASP A 230 -14.70 4.87 11.82
CA ASP A 230 -13.37 5.37 12.13
C ASP A 230 -13.03 5.05 13.60
N GLU A 231 -11.89 5.53 14.11
CA GLU A 231 -11.46 5.31 15.50
C GLU A 231 -12.44 5.86 16.55
N SER A 232 -13.32 6.80 16.20
CA SER A 232 -14.30 7.38 17.12
C SER A 232 -15.37 6.39 17.57
N ALA A 233 -15.60 5.31 16.81
CA ALA A 233 -16.50 4.22 17.21
C ALA A 233 -15.95 3.47 18.43
N ASP A 234 -14.65 3.16 18.43
CA ASP A 234 -14.00 2.49 19.57
C ASP A 234 -13.94 3.40 20.81
N ILE A 235 -13.84 4.72 20.63
CA ILE A 235 -13.90 5.71 21.73
C ILE A 235 -15.27 5.65 22.42
N TYR A 236 -16.35 5.60 21.64
CA TYR A 236 -17.71 5.49 22.16
C TYR A 236 -17.91 4.20 22.96
N SER A 237 -17.52 3.06 22.37
CA SER A 237 -17.66 1.76 23.00
C SER A 237 -16.79 1.62 24.27
N LEU A 238 -15.62 2.26 24.30
CA LEU A 238 -14.79 2.37 25.50
C LEU A 238 -15.46 3.26 26.57
N GLY A 239 -16.16 4.33 26.18
CA GLY A 239 -16.97 5.16 27.08
C GLY A 239 -18.13 4.36 27.72
N CYS A 240 -18.85 3.56 26.94
CA CYS A 240 -19.85 2.63 27.45
C CYS A 240 -19.25 1.63 28.46
N THR A 241 -18.02 1.16 28.19
CA THR A 241 -17.27 0.27 29.09
C THR A 241 -16.89 0.98 30.39
N LEU A 242 -16.47 2.25 30.35
CA LEU A 242 -16.22 3.06 31.55
C LEU A 242 -17.47 3.20 32.43
N HIS A 243 -18.63 3.47 31.83
CA HIS A 243 -19.91 3.51 32.57
C HIS A 243 -20.22 2.16 33.22
N PHE A 244 -19.99 1.06 32.49
CA PHE A 244 -20.17 -0.29 33.03
C PHE A 244 -19.26 -0.54 34.24
N LEU A 245 -17.97 -0.19 34.17
CA LEU A 245 -17.02 -0.32 35.28
C LEU A 245 -17.47 0.45 36.53
N LEU A 246 -17.97 1.67 36.36
CA LEU A 246 -18.35 2.56 37.46
C LEU A 246 -19.71 2.20 38.09
N THR A 247 -20.67 1.74 37.29
CA THR A 247 -22.06 1.56 37.72
C THR A 247 -22.50 0.10 37.81
N GLY A 248 -21.77 -0.82 37.19
CA GLY A 248 -22.14 -2.23 37.05
C GLY A 248 -23.16 -2.53 35.95
N ARG A 249 -23.56 -1.52 35.17
CA ARG A 249 -24.55 -1.65 34.08
C ARG A 249 -24.13 -0.81 32.86
N PRO A 250 -24.50 -1.19 31.63
CA PRO A 250 -24.24 -0.34 30.47
C PRO A 250 -25.06 0.96 30.55
N PRO A 251 -24.71 2.00 29.79
CA PRO A 251 -25.39 3.29 29.83
C PRO A 251 -26.87 3.19 29.40
N TYR A 252 -27.16 2.27 28.47
CA TYR A 252 -28.49 2.01 27.95
C TYR A 252 -28.80 0.51 27.99
N THR A 253 -30.05 0.17 28.25
CA THR A 253 -30.55 -1.21 28.34
C THR A 253 -31.96 -1.28 27.79
N GLY A 254 -32.31 -2.36 27.10
CA GLY A 254 -33.66 -2.59 26.60
C GLY A 254 -33.69 -3.59 25.45
N GLU A 255 -34.87 -3.75 24.84
CA GLU A 255 -35.03 -4.53 23.61
C GLU A 255 -34.15 -3.96 22.48
N PRO A 256 -33.67 -4.79 21.53
CA PRO A 256 -32.68 -4.38 20.55
C PRO A 256 -33.01 -3.09 19.79
N ILE A 257 -34.24 -2.96 19.25
CA ILE A 257 -34.65 -1.79 18.46
C ILE A 257 -34.77 -0.51 19.31
N PRO A 258 -35.48 -0.51 20.46
CA PRO A 258 -35.47 0.64 21.38
C PRO A 258 -34.09 1.03 21.89
N LEU A 259 -33.22 0.05 22.14
CA LEU A 259 -31.84 0.27 22.58
C LEU A 259 -31.03 1.04 21.52
N LEU A 260 -31.24 0.76 20.22
CA LEU A 260 -30.62 1.55 19.14
C LEU A 260 -30.99 3.03 19.24
N LYS A 261 -32.29 3.30 19.42
CA LYS A 261 -32.79 4.66 19.54
C LYS A 261 -32.22 5.38 20.76
N GLN A 262 -31.93 4.66 21.84
CA GLN A 262 -31.26 5.22 23.02
C GLN A 262 -29.80 5.58 22.71
N HIS A 263 -29.07 4.69 22.02
CA HIS A 263 -27.70 4.98 21.59
C HIS A 263 -27.64 6.21 20.69
N CYS A 264 -28.57 6.39 19.74
CA CYS A 264 -28.60 7.54 18.82
C CYS A 264 -29.13 8.83 19.43
N CYS A 265 -30.15 8.78 20.30
CA CYS A 265 -30.95 9.97 20.64
C CYS A 265 -31.24 10.18 22.13
N ALA A 266 -31.01 9.21 23.02
CA ALA A 266 -31.30 9.41 24.43
C ALA A 266 -30.25 10.30 25.10
N GLU A 267 -30.65 10.99 26.17
CA GLU A 267 -29.74 11.75 27.01
C GLU A 267 -28.63 10.86 27.57
N ILE A 268 -27.44 11.44 27.76
CA ILE A 268 -26.30 10.74 28.33
C ILE A 268 -26.54 10.60 29.84
N PRO A 269 -26.49 9.39 30.41
CA PRO A 269 -26.76 9.19 31.83
C PRO A 269 -25.67 9.80 32.72
N ALA A 270 -26.04 10.30 33.89
CA ALA A 270 -25.06 10.72 34.90
C ALA A 270 -24.34 9.51 35.50
N LEU A 271 -23.01 9.58 35.64
CA LEU A 271 -22.20 8.57 36.33
C LEU A 271 -22.40 8.61 37.85
N SER A 272 -22.67 9.81 38.38
CA SER A 272 -22.83 10.03 39.81
C SER A 272 -24.12 9.38 40.32
N THR A 273 -24.00 8.57 41.37
CA THR A 273 -25.14 8.08 42.14
C THR A 273 -25.01 8.56 43.56
N SER A 274 -26.12 8.62 44.32
CA SER A 274 -26.11 9.05 45.72
C SER A 274 -25.16 8.25 46.63
N LYS A 275 -24.70 7.07 46.20
CA LYS A 275 -23.75 6.20 46.92
C LYS A 275 -22.31 6.26 46.39
N ARG A 276 -22.06 6.81 45.20
CA ARG A 276 -20.73 6.94 44.58
C ARG A 276 -20.67 8.28 43.83
N PRO A 277 -20.27 9.37 44.49
CA PRO A 277 -20.06 10.63 43.82
C PRO A 277 -18.87 10.53 42.87
N VAL A 278 -19.05 11.06 41.67
CA VAL A 278 -18.02 11.16 40.63
C VAL A 278 -17.75 12.65 40.41
N SER A 279 -16.50 13.04 40.19
CA SER A 279 -16.16 14.45 39.98
C SER A 279 -16.68 14.95 38.63
N ASP A 280 -16.90 16.26 38.52
CA ASP A 280 -17.40 16.88 37.29
C ASP A 280 -16.46 16.61 36.10
N GLU A 281 -15.14 16.56 36.36
CA GLU A 281 -14.14 16.28 35.34
C GLU A 281 -14.29 14.85 34.77
N VAL A 282 -14.63 13.86 35.60
CA VAL A 282 -14.87 12.47 35.16
C VAL A 282 -16.21 12.35 34.44
N GLN A 283 -17.22 13.10 34.87
CA GLN A 283 -18.51 13.19 34.16
C GLN A 283 -18.31 13.76 32.74
N GLN A 284 -17.54 14.84 32.62
CA GLN A 284 -17.24 15.47 31.32
C GLN A 284 -16.43 14.56 30.40
N LEU A 285 -15.44 13.84 30.93
CA LEU A 285 -14.69 12.81 30.18
C LEU A 285 -15.67 11.78 29.59
N PHE A 286 -16.55 11.23 30.41
CA PHE A 286 -17.52 10.23 29.97
C PHE A 286 -18.50 10.77 28.91
N GLU A 287 -19.05 11.96 29.13
CA GLU A 287 -19.96 12.61 28.18
C GLU A 287 -19.30 12.85 26.82
N THR A 288 -18.03 13.22 26.83
CA THR A 288 -17.25 13.43 25.59
C THR A 288 -16.99 12.10 24.89
N MET A 289 -16.64 11.02 25.62
CA MET A 289 -16.45 9.70 25.01
C MET A 289 -17.71 9.15 24.36
N ILE A 290 -18.88 9.31 24.99
CA ILE A 290 -20.17 8.76 24.53
C ILE A 290 -21.04 9.79 23.79
N ALA A 291 -20.45 10.89 23.33
CA ALA A 291 -21.18 11.92 22.58
C ALA A 291 -21.85 11.31 21.34
N LYS A 292 -23.09 11.73 21.06
CA LYS A 292 -23.89 11.13 19.97
C LYS A 292 -23.27 11.42 18.61
N ASP A 293 -22.91 12.67 18.38
CA ASP A 293 -22.10 13.08 17.24
C ASP A 293 -20.63 12.76 17.49
N ARG A 294 -20.02 12.02 16.55
CA ARG A 294 -18.58 11.68 16.58
C ARG A 294 -17.67 12.92 16.58
N ALA A 295 -18.10 14.04 15.99
CA ALA A 295 -17.31 15.28 15.99
C ALA A 295 -17.17 15.90 17.39
N ASN A 296 -18.08 15.55 18.32
CA ASN A 296 -18.04 15.98 19.71
C ASN A 296 -17.30 15.00 20.63
N ARG A 297 -16.74 13.91 20.06
CA ARG A 297 -15.88 12.97 20.80
C ARG A 297 -14.43 13.41 20.73
N PHE A 298 -13.58 12.73 21.50
CA PHE A 298 -12.13 12.87 21.36
C PHE A 298 -11.69 12.54 19.93
N SER A 299 -10.71 13.29 19.42
CA SER A 299 -10.20 13.12 18.06
C SER A 299 -9.49 11.79 17.83
N ASN A 300 -8.89 11.21 18.86
CA ASN A 300 -8.18 9.92 18.83
C ASN A 300 -8.00 9.39 20.27
N MET A 301 -7.48 8.16 20.40
CA MET A 301 -7.22 7.52 21.70
C MET A 301 -6.11 8.20 22.52
N GLN A 302 -5.18 8.94 21.90
CA GLN A 302 -4.14 9.68 22.63
C GLN A 302 -4.76 10.80 23.46
N SER A 303 -5.72 11.55 22.90
CA SER A 303 -6.46 12.59 23.62
C SER A 303 -7.25 12.04 24.81
N VAL A 304 -7.78 10.81 24.72
CA VAL A 304 -8.45 10.12 25.84
C VAL A 304 -7.46 9.82 26.97
N ILE A 305 -6.27 9.32 26.65
CA ILE A 305 -5.22 9.00 27.64
C ILE A 305 -4.77 10.28 28.36
N GLU A 306 -4.59 11.37 27.63
CA GLU A 306 -4.19 12.67 28.18
C GLU A 306 -5.24 13.22 29.14
N ALA A 307 -6.52 13.20 28.74
CA ALA A 307 -7.62 13.64 29.60
C ALA A 307 -7.72 12.82 30.89
N ILE A 308 -7.56 11.49 30.80
CA ILE A 308 -7.54 10.62 31.99
C ILE A 308 -6.33 10.94 32.89
N THR A 309 -5.15 11.12 32.30
CA THR A 309 -3.92 11.41 33.04
C THR A 309 -4.01 12.74 33.78
N GLU A 310 -4.61 13.76 33.17
CA GLU A 310 -4.87 15.05 33.81
C GLU A 310 -5.82 14.89 35.01
N ILE A 311 -6.92 14.18 34.85
CA ILE A 311 -7.89 13.93 35.94
C ILE A 311 -7.26 13.18 37.10
N VAL A 312 -6.49 12.12 36.81
CA VAL A 312 -5.79 11.34 37.85
C VAL A 312 -4.73 12.20 38.54
N GLY A 313 -3.96 12.98 37.79
CA GLY A 313 -2.99 13.93 38.34
C GLY A 313 -3.64 15.01 39.24
N LEU A 314 -4.81 15.52 38.85
CA LEU A 314 -5.57 16.48 39.66
C LEU A 314 -6.13 15.85 40.94
N HIS A 315 -6.55 14.59 40.91
CA HIS A 315 -6.94 13.85 42.12
C HIS A 315 -5.75 13.63 43.06
N ASP A 316 -4.59 13.26 42.54
CA ASP A 316 -3.37 13.02 43.32
C ASP A 316 -2.84 14.33 43.98
N VAL A 317 -3.06 15.47 43.30
CA VAL A 317 -2.76 16.82 43.83
C VAL A 317 -3.80 17.29 44.86
N LYS A 318 -5.11 17.05 44.63
CA LYS A 318 -6.17 17.38 45.61
C LYS A 318 -6.05 16.55 46.90
N GLN A 319 -5.46 15.35 46.85
CA GLN A 319 -5.14 14.53 48.03
C GLN A 319 -3.85 14.95 48.75
N ARG A 320 -3.01 15.80 48.15
CA ARG A 320 -1.75 16.28 48.74
C ARG A 320 -1.80 17.79 49.04
N ILE A 321 -2.13 18.14 50.30
CA ILE A 321 -1.65 19.29 51.16
C ILE A 321 -2.78 19.84 52.07
N PRO A 322 -2.55 20.27 53.36
CA PRO A 322 -1.27 20.47 54.06
C PRO A 322 -1.03 19.67 55.36
N PRO A 323 0.21 19.74 55.90
CA PRO A 323 0.70 18.99 57.05
C PRO A 323 0.50 19.68 58.41
N GLY A 324 0.38 18.87 59.47
CA GLY A 324 0.56 19.26 60.88
C GLY A 324 1.92 18.80 61.44
N PRO A 325 2.44 19.42 62.52
CA PRO A 325 3.87 19.73 62.64
C PRO A 325 4.73 18.70 63.40
N SER A 326 6.05 18.96 63.35
CA SER A 326 7.11 18.53 64.30
C SER A 326 7.73 17.14 64.02
N LYS A 327 9.04 16.89 64.03
CA LYS A 327 10.27 17.61 64.46
C LYS A 327 11.50 17.07 63.71
N ALA A 328 12.56 17.90 63.70
CA ALA A 328 13.99 17.56 63.70
C ALA A 328 14.54 16.73 62.52
N GLY A 329 15.59 17.10 61.82
CA GLY A 329 16.62 18.11 62.02
C GLY A 329 17.87 17.63 61.27
N VAL A 330 18.69 18.60 60.80
CA VAL A 330 20.14 18.43 60.49
C VAL A 330 20.44 17.56 59.24
N ALA A 331 21.25 17.93 58.25
CA ALA A 331 22.00 19.12 57.85
C ALA A 331 22.44 18.88 56.39
N GLY A 332 22.73 19.95 55.63
CA GLY A 332 23.38 19.80 54.33
C GLY A 332 23.29 21.02 53.40
N ARG A 333 23.91 22.14 53.79
CA ARG A 333 24.47 23.14 52.86
C ARG A 333 25.98 22.83 52.78
N ARG A 334 26.77 23.06 51.74
CA ARG A 334 26.72 23.73 50.42
C ARG A 334 28.08 23.38 49.77
N HIS A 335 28.16 23.18 48.46
CA HIS A 335 29.00 23.95 47.52
C HIS A 335 29.24 23.24 46.18
N VAL A 336 29.15 24.07 45.14
CA VAL A 336 29.44 23.94 43.69
C VAL A 336 30.50 25.05 43.41
N PRO A 337 31.31 25.13 42.31
CA PRO A 337 31.39 24.35 41.04
C PRO A 337 32.81 24.01 40.48
N ALA A 338 32.77 23.32 39.32
CA ALA A 338 33.55 23.47 38.07
C ALA A 338 34.95 22.86 37.89
N SER A 339 35.06 21.86 37.00
CA SER A 339 35.77 21.97 35.69
C SER A 339 35.72 20.66 34.88
N VAL A 340 35.53 20.79 33.56
CA VAL A 340 35.45 19.80 32.45
C VAL A 340 36.88 19.29 32.09
N PRO A 341 37.11 18.03 31.62
CA PRO A 341 37.01 17.69 30.19
C PRO A 341 36.38 16.32 29.82
N LEU A 342 35.68 16.33 28.68
CA LEU A 342 35.32 15.18 27.85
C LEU A 342 36.58 14.55 27.23
N GLU A 343 36.70 13.22 27.25
CA GLU A 343 37.05 12.40 26.05
C GLU A 343 36.93 10.88 26.29
N SER A 344 36.29 10.21 25.30
CA SER A 344 36.52 8.87 24.75
C SER A 344 36.86 7.66 25.66
N ASN A 345 36.04 6.59 25.62
CA ASN A 345 36.27 5.43 24.73
C ASN A 345 35.31 4.25 24.98
N SER A 346 34.72 3.81 23.86
CA SER A 346 34.46 2.41 23.44
C SER A 346 34.32 1.28 24.47
N SER A 347 33.15 0.63 24.46
CA SER A 347 33.06 -0.82 24.65
C SER A 347 32.08 -1.44 23.65
N ARG A 348 32.62 -2.17 22.67
CA ARG A 348 31.92 -3.03 21.70
C ARG A 348 30.92 -3.96 22.39
N PRO A 349 29.76 -4.29 21.76
CA PRO A 349 28.99 -5.46 22.17
C PRO A 349 29.66 -6.73 21.64
N LYS A 350 29.72 -7.75 22.51
CA LYS A 350 30.25 -9.09 22.22
C LYS A 350 29.34 -9.85 21.26
N LYS A 351 29.94 -10.59 20.32
CA LYS A 351 29.31 -11.67 19.56
C LYS A 351 28.83 -12.77 20.52
N SER A 352 27.59 -13.22 20.35
CA SER A 352 27.14 -14.54 20.76
C SER A 352 26.41 -15.18 19.59
N ASP A 353 27.03 -16.23 19.04
CA ASP A 353 26.46 -17.10 18.03
C ASP A 353 25.30 -17.91 18.62
N SER A 354 24.11 -17.81 18.02
CA SER A 354 23.10 -18.87 18.05
C SER A 354 22.28 -18.79 16.77
N ALA A 355 22.54 -19.72 15.86
CA ALA A 355 21.85 -19.87 14.59
C ALA A 355 20.38 -20.25 14.79
N ASN A 356 19.47 -19.30 14.55
CA ASN A 356 18.05 -19.58 14.31
C ASN A 356 17.73 -19.25 12.85
N CYS A 357 17.31 -20.28 12.10
CA CYS A 357 16.91 -20.22 10.69
C CYS A 357 15.63 -19.38 10.54
N HIS A 358 15.79 -18.09 10.23
CA HIS A 358 14.70 -17.22 9.82
C HIS A 358 14.40 -17.52 8.34
N SER A 359 13.13 -17.80 8.01
CA SER A 359 12.65 -17.75 6.62
C SER A 359 12.99 -16.37 6.06
N ALA A 360 13.87 -16.27 5.06
CA ALA A 360 14.32 -14.97 4.58
C ALA A 360 13.16 -14.22 3.90
N ALA A 361 12.83 -13.03 4.41
CA ALA A 361 11.89 -12.12 3.80
C ALA A 361 12.32 -11.80 2.36
N ILE A 362 11.44 -12.03 1.38
CA ILE A 362 11.70 -11.73 -0.03
C ILE A 362 11.01 -10.44 -0.42
N THR A 363 11.77 -9.55 -1.03
CA THR A 363 11.27 -8.34 -1.67
C THR A 363 11.16 -8.57 -3.17
N LEU A 364 9.98 -8.32 -3.72
CA LEU A 364 9.73 -8.31 -5.15
C LEU A 364 9.81 -6.88 -5.66
N ALA A 365 10.83 -6.56 -6.44
CA ALA A 365 10.88 -5.30 -7.15
C ALA A 365 10.25 -5.45 -8.53
N VAL A 366 9.44 -4.47 -8.93
CA VAL A 366 8.68 -4.48 -10.18
C VAL A 366 8.90 -3.16 -10.91
N ASN A 367 9.29 -3.23 -12.18
CA ASN A 367 9.27 -2.09 -13.07
C ASN A 367 8.07 -2.18 -14.00
N VAL A 368 7.08 -1.29 -13.79
CA VAL A 368 5.83 -1.32 -14.57
C VAL A 368 5.98 -0.47 -15.83
N GLY A 369 6.13 -1.09 -17.00
CA GLY A 369 6.09 -0.44 -18.30
C GLY A 369 4.70 -0.53 -18.95
N ALA A 370 4.41 0.32 -19.95
CA ALA A 370 3.10 0.32 -20.62
C ALA A 370 2.81 -0.97 -21.40
N ARG A 371 3.87 -1.67 -21.81
CA ARG A 371 3.80 -2.91 -22.60
C ARG A 371 4.35 -4.12 -21.87
N PHE A 372 5.34 -3.90 -21.04
CA PHE A 372 6.11 -4.95 -20.39
C PHE A 372 6.36 -4.59 -18.94
N ILE A 373 6.29 -5.59 -18.09
CA ILE A 373 6.77 -5.53 -16.71
C ILE A 373 8.03 -6.37 -16.63
N SER A 374 9.04 -5.86 -15.93
CA SER A 374 10.13 -6.70 -15.43
C SER A 374 10.01 -6.79 -13.91
N ALA A 375 10.58 -7.84 -13.36
CA ALA A 375 10.60 -8.00 -11.92
C ALA A 375 11.90 -8.67 -11.47
N ALA A 376 12.27 -8.44 -10.21
CA ALA A 376 13.43 -9.02 -9.59
C ALA A 376 13.12 -9.37 -8.13
N LEU A 377 13.80 -10.39 -7.61
CA LEU A 377 13.73 -10.79 -6.22
C LEU A 377 15.01 -10.41 -5.51
N ALA A 378 14.87 -9.92 -4.29
CA ALA A 378 15.98 -9.86 -3.35
C ALA A 378 15.60 -10.59 -2.07
N SER A 379 16.61 -11.26 -1.52
CA SER A 379 16.56 -11.88 -0.20
C SER A 379 17.58 -11.20 0.69
N GLU A 380 17.32 -11.25 1.99
CA GLU A 380 18.11 -10.64 3.06
C GLU A 380 19.62 -10.90 3.02
N LYS A 381 20.06 -11.98 2.38
CA LYS A 381 21.45 -12.48 2.41
C LYS A 381 22.15 -12.54 1.05
N ARG A 382 21.51 -12.16 -0.06
CA ARG A 382 22.07 -12.34 -1.41
C ARG A 382 21.79 -11.21 -2.40
N ALA A 383 22.58 -11.24 -3.47
CA ALA A 383 22.40 -10.39 -4.63
C ALA A 383 21.01 -10.58 -5.25
N SER A 384 20.49 -9.47 -5.76
CA SER A 384 19.24 -9.36 -6.50
C SER A 384 19.20 -10.29 -7.72
N ILE A 385 18.09 -10.98 -7.92
CA ILE A 385 17.91 -11.98 -8.99
C ILE A 385 16.74 -11.56 -9.88
N PRO A 386 16.97 -11.28 -11.17
CA PRO A 386 15.89 -10.92 -12.07
C PRO A 386 14.99 -12.15 -12.36
N LEU A 387 13.68 -11.93 -12.44
CA LEU A 387 12.70 -12.97 -12.76
C LEU A 387 12.70 -13.29 -14.25
N GLN A 388 12.58 -14.58 -14.55
CA GLN A 388 12.49 -15.10 -15.91
C GLN A 388 11.09 -15.64 -16.19
N PHE A 389 10.50 -15.20 -17.29
CA PHE A 389 9.14 -15.50 -17.71
C PHE A 389 9.11 -16.42 -18.93
N GLY A 390 8.22 -17.41 -18.87
CA GLY A 390 7.94 -18.34 -19.96
C GLY A 390 9.10 -19.30 -20.30
N SER A 391 8.89 -20.14 -21.31
CA SER A 391 9.84 -21.19 -21.70
C SER A 391 11.16 -20.66 -22.27
N LYS A 392 11.17 -19.44 -22.79
CA LYS A 392 12.36 -18.77 -23.33
C LYS A 392 13.15 -17.96 -22.29
N LYS A 393 12.74 -17.99 -21.01
CA LYS A 393 13.41 -17.27 -19.92
C LYS A 393 13.56 -15.76 -20.17
N SER A 394 12.50 -15.12 -20.69
CA SER A 394 12.46 -13.67 -20.94
C SER A 394 12.53 -12.91 -19.62
N LEU A 395 13.30 -11.81 -19.52
CA LEU A 395 13.33 -10.97 -18.32
C LEU A 395 12.18 -9.94 -18.23
N VAL A 396 11.28 -10.00 -19.22
CA VAL A 396 10.10 -9.14 -19.32
C VAL A 396 8.83 -9.97 -19.55
N PHE A 397 7.74 -9.54 -18.94
CA PHE A 397 6.40 -10.11 -19.04
C PHE A 397 5.44 -9.11 -19.70
N PRO A 398 4.61 -9.51 -20.69
CA PRO A 398 3.67 -8.58 -21.32
C PRO A 398 2.60 -8.05 -20.35
N ALA A 399 2.52 -6.73 -20.21
CA ALA A 399 1.58 -5.99 -19.36
C ALA A 399 0.20 -5.77 -20.04
N ALA A 400 -0.35 -6.85 -20.61
CA ALA A 400 -1.60 -6.83 -21.36
C ALA A 400 -2.68 -7.65 -20.63
N PHE A 401 -3.91 -7.16 -20.70
CA PHE A 401 -5.08 -7.73 -20.04
C PHE A 401 -6.27 -7.78 -21.01
N SER A 402 -6.99 -8.90 -21.06
CA SER A 402 -8.22 -9.06 -21.84
C SER A 402 -9.29 -9.77 -21.04
N VAL A 403 -10.56 -9.44 -21.28
CA VAL A 403 -11.72 -10.23 -20.83
C VAL A 403 -12.36 -10.87 -22.05
N GLN A 404 -12.27 -12.19 -22.15
CA GLN A 404 -12.93 -13.00 -23.19
C GLN A 404 -13.80 -14.05 -22.49
N ASP A 405 -15.08 -14.18 -22.89
CA ASP A 405 -16.01 -15.17 -22.33
C ASP A 405 -16.09 -15.14 -20.79
N ASN A 406 -16.09 -13.94 -20.20
CA ASN A 406 -16.07 -13.72 -18.75
C ASN A 406 -14.81 -14.28 -18.04
N LYS A 407 -13.74 -14.54 -18.78
CA LYS A 407 -12.43 -14.99 -18.27
C LYS A 407 -11.37 -13.94 -18.52
N VAL A 408 -10.55 -13.72 -17.49
CA VAL A 408 -9.37 -12.86 -17.56
C VAL A 408 -8.24 -13.60 -18.26
N VAL A 409 -7.68 -12.98 -19.31
CA VAL A 409 -6.49 -13.43 -20.02
C VAL A 409 -5.37 -12.41 -19.80
N LEU A 410 -4.18 -12.89 -19.43
CA LEU A 410 -2.99 -12.08 -19.21
C LEU A 410 -1.85 -12.45 -20.16
N GLY A 411 -0.85 -11.57 -20.26
CA GLY A 411 0.44 -11.87 -20.88
C GLY A 411 0.37 -12.01 -22.39
N SER A 412 1.13 -12.96 -22.96
CA SER A 412 1.26 -13.09 -24.42
C SER A 412 -0.05 -13.44 -25.13
N ARG A 413 -1.02 -14.07 -24.45
CA ARG A 413 -2.34 -14.35 -25.04
C ARG A 413 -3.19 -13.08 -25.14
N ALA A 414 -3.19 -12.26 -24.09
CA ALA A 414 -3.82 -10.94 -24.13
C ALA A 414 -3.11 -10.02 -25.13
N LEU A 415 -1.77 -10.06 -25.20
CA LEU A 415 -1.02 -9.32 -26.21
C LEU A 415 -1.35 -9.78 -27.63
N ARG A 416 -1.62 -11.07 -27.87
CA ARG A 416 -2.11 -11.56 -29.17
C ARG A 416 -3.55 -11.11 -29.45
N ALA A 417 -4.40 -11.03 -28.43
CA ALA A 417 -5.75 -10.45 -28.58
C ALA A 417 -5.67 -8.95 -28.92
N ILE A 418 -4.73 -8.21 -28.29
CA ILE A 418 -4.32 -6.87 -28.74
C ILE A 418 -3.91 -6.98 -30.21
N GLU A 419 -2.93 -7.80 -30.60
CA GLU A 419 -2.45 -7.94 -32.00
C GLU A 419 -3.56 -8.25 -33.01
N ASN A 420 -4.64 -8.89 -32.57
CA ASN A 420 -5.79 -9.26 -33.39
C ASN A 420 -6.90 -8.20 -33.40
N GLY A 421 -6.76 -7.09 -32.68
CA GLY A 421 -7.71 -5.96 -32.70
C GLY A 421 -8.95 -6.16 -31.81
N ASP A 422 -8.90 -7.03 -30.82
CA ASP A 422 -10.06 -7.37 -29.98
C ASP A 422 -10.48 -6.17 -29.08
N PRO A 423 -11.78 -5.75 -29.10
CA PRO A 423 -12.29 -4.66 -28.27
C PRO A 423 -12.36 -4.98 -26.76
N GLY A 424 -12.20 -6.25 -26.38
CA GLY A 424 -12.16 -6.73 -25.01
C GLY A 424 -10.77 -6.67 -24.36
N VAL A 425 -9.90 -5.73 -24.76
CA VAL A 425 -8.49 -5.71 -24.33
C VAL A 425 -8.03 -4.32 -23.86
N ALA A 426 -7.28 -4.30 -22.77
CA ALA A 426 -6.68 -3.11 -22.20
C ALA A 426 -5.20 -3.35 -21.83
N ARG A 427 -4.41 -2.27 -21.84
CA ARG A 427 -3.06 -2.27 -21.27
C ARG A 427 -3.17 -1.92 -19.80
N ALA A 428 -2.48 -2.68 -18.94
CA ALA A 428 -2.68 -2.54 -17.50
C ALA A 428 -2.23 -1.19 -16.94
N PHE A 429 -1.20 -0.59 -17.52
CA PHE A 429 -0.75 0.74 -17.11
C PHE A 429 -1.68 1.85 -17.61
N ASP A 430 -2.18 1.75 -18.85
CA ASP A 430 -3.12 2.72 -19.42
C ASP A 430 -4.42 2.78 -18.60
N ALA A 431 -4.84 1.65 -18.03
CA ALA A 431 -5.97 1.59 -17.13
C ALA A 431 -5.79 2.50 -15.90
N VAL A 432 -4.66 2.36 -15.20
CA VAL A 432 -4.36 3.13 -13.98
C VAL A 432 -4.31 4.65 -14.24
N ARG A 433 -3.85 5.04 -15.45
CA ARG A 433 -3.82 6.44 -15.89
C ARG A 433 -5.20 6.98 -16.33
N GLY A 434 -6.06 6.14 -16.91
CA GLY A 434 -7.27 6.54 -17.64
C GLY A 434 -8.50 6.95 -16.81
N GLY A 435 -8.42 6.88 -15.47
CA GLY A 435 -9.54 7.24 -14.57
C GLY A 435 -9.75 6.20 -13.47
N GLN A 436 -10.84 6.33 -12.69
CA GLN A 436 -11.20 5.33 -11.67
C GLN A 436 -11.84 4.07 -12.28
N LEU A 437 -12.48 4.21 -13.43
CA LEU A 437 -13.17 3.14 -14.13
C LEU A 437 -12.52 2.88 -15.49
N LEU A 438 -12.46 1.61 -15.85
CA LEU A 438 -11.95 1.12 -17.12
C LEU A 438 -13.08 0.36 -17.82
N ARG A 439 -13.41 0.78 -19.05
CA ARG A 439 -14.37 0.08 -19.90
C ARG A 439 -13.65 -0.93 -20.79
N ILE A 440 -14.08 -2.19 -20.76
CA ILE A 440 -13.56 -3.26 -21.59
C ILE A 440 -14.75 -3.94 -22.26
N GLY A 441 -14.82 -3.89 -23.59
CA GLY A 441 -16.03 -4.30 -24.32
C GLY A 441 -17.29 -3.57 -23.80
N ALA A 442 -18.26 -4.35 -23.32
CA ALA A 442 -19.53 -3.85 -22.78
C ALA A 442 -19.54 -3.67 -21.25
N THR A 443 -18.49 -4.09 -20.52
CA THR A 443 -18.45 -4.07 -19.05
C THR A 443 -17.51 -2.99 -18.52
N THR A 444 -17.80 -2.54 -17.29
CA THR A 444 -17.01 -1.53 -16.59
C THR A 444 -16.34 -2.17 -15.37
N HIS A 445 -15.05 -1.91 -15.19
CA HIS A 445 -14.22 -2.48 -14.13
C HIS A 445 -13.45 -1.37 -13.40
N PRO A 446 -13.01 -1.60 -12.15
CA PRO A 446 -12.05 -0.70 -11.50
C PRO A 446 -10.75 -0.61 -12.32
N SER A 447 -10.21 0.60 -12.48
CA SER A 447 -8.98 0.82 -13.25
C SER A 447 -7.73 0.17 -12.66
N THR A 448 -7.76 -0.16 -11.37
CA THR A 448 -6.69 -0.88 -10.66
C THR A 448 -6.70 -2.38 -10.95
N MET A 449 -7.83 -2.95 -11.35
CA MET A 449 -8.02 -4.40 -11.54
C MET A 449 -6.98 -5.05 -12.46
N PRO A 450 -6.65 -4.51 -13.66
CA PRO A 450 -5.67 -5.13 -14.54
C PRO A 450 -4.28 -5.23 -13.92
N LEU A 451 -3.88 -4.23 -13.14
CA LEU A 451 -2.57 -4.18 -12.50
C LEU A 451 -2.52 -5.09 -11.26
N THR A 452 -3.61 -5.16 -10.48
CA THR A 452 -3.74 -6.14 -9.38
C THR A 452 -3.58 -7.57 -9.88
N MET A 453 -4.23 -7.92 -10.99
CA MET A 453 -4.12 -9.25 -11.60
C MET A 453 -2.69 -9.55 -12.08
N LEU A 454 -1.97 -8.54 -12.57
CA LEU A 454 -0.57 -8.69 -12.95
C LEU A 454 0.34 -8.87 -11.73
N PHE A 455 0.13 -8.11 -10.65
CA PHE A 455 0.89 -8.31 -9.41
C PHE A 455 0.68 -9.71 -8.84
N SER A 456 -0.57 -10.19 -8.82
CA SER A 456 -0.89 -11.56 -8.41
C SER A 456 -0.15 -12.61 -9.22
N ARG A 457 -0.09 -12.41 -10.54
CA ARG A 457 0.65 -13.30 -11.43
C ARG A 457 2.16 -13.27 -11.17
N LEU A 458 2.73 -12.06 -11.04
CA LEU A 458 4.17 -11.88 -10.78
C LEU A 458 4.58 -12.48 -9.45
N ARG A 459 3.73 -12.33 -8.43
CA ARG A 459 3.92 -12.93 -7.12
C ARG A 459 3.94 -14.46 -7.20
N PHE A 460 2.95 -15.05 -7.86
CA PHE A 460 2.93 -16.50 -8.08
C PHE A 460 4.18 -17.00 -8.83
N ASP A 461 4.57 -16.31 -9.91
CA ASP A 461 5.75 -16.66 -10.71
C ASP A 461 7.04 -16.50 -9.89
N ALA A 462 7.13 -15.49 -9.04
CA ALA A 462 8.26 -15.25 -8.14
C ALA A 462 8.39 -16.32 -7.04
N GLU A 463 7.30 -16.66 -6.37
CA GLU A 463 7.28 -17.70 -5.34
C GLU A 463 7.64 -19.07 -5.95
N THR A 464 7.13 -19.35 -7.16
CA THR A 464 7.49 -20.55 -7.93
C THR A 464 8.97 -20.56 -8.32
N PHE A 465 9.49 -19.45 -8.83
CA PHE A 465 10.88 -19.32 -9.24
C PHE A 465 11.85 -19.46 -8.06
N ALA A 466 11.52 -18.86 -6.92
CA ALA A 466 12.29 -18.98 -5.69
C ALA A 466 12.26 -20.41 -5.13
N GLY A 467 11.13 -21.13 -5.26
CA GLY A 467 11.02 -22.54 -4.90
C GLY A 467 11.85 -23.46 -5.82
N ALA A 468 11.82 -23.21 -7.13
CA ALA A 468 12.52 -24.03 -8.13
C ALA A 468 14.05 -23.91 -8.09
N MET A 469 14.59 -22.77 -7.65
CA MET A 469 16.05 -22.62 -7.49
C MET A 469 16.64 -23.35 -6.27
N GLY A 470 15.79 -23.90 -5.39
CA GLY A 470 16.20 -24.55 -4.15
C GLY A 470 16.75 -23.56 -3.12
N SER A 471 16.45 -23.79 -1.83
CA SER A 471 16.80 -22.89 -0.72
C SER A 471 18.29 -22.51 -0.71
N ALA A 472 19.17 -23.38 -1.20
CA ALA A 472 20.62 -23.13 -1.27
C ALA A 472 21.09 -22.05 -2.26
N LYS A 473 20.32 -21.72 -3.34
CA LYS A 473 20.70 -20.70 -4.35
C LYS A 473 20.03 -19.33 -4.16
N VAL A 474 18.92 -19.24 -3.42
CA VAL A 474 18.28 -17.95 -3.08
C VAL A 474 18.53 -17.56 -1.60
N PHE A 475 18.70 -18.51 -0.69
CA PHE A 475 18.73 -18.25 0.77
C PHE A 475 20.08 -18.47 1.46
N GLY A 476 21.09 -19.00 0.75
CA GLY A 476 22.39 -19.36 1.34
C GLY A 476 22.33 -20.73 2.04
N ALA A 477 23.35 -21.55 1.82
CA ALA A 477 23.48 -22.82 2.54
C ALA A 477 23.81 -22.49 4.00
N ASP A 478 22.82 -22.63 4.89
CA ASP A 478 22.95 -23.13 6.26
C ASP A 478 21.54 -23.23 6.87
N GLY A 479 21.03 -24.46 6.97
CA GLY A 479 19.76 -24.77 7.63
C GLY A 479 18.57 -24.83 6.67
N ILE A 480 18.28 -26.03 6.19
CA ILE A 480 17.11 -26.36 5.37
C ILE A 480 15.85 -26.18 6.23
N SER A 481 15.03 -25.19 5.88
CA SER A 481 13.61 -25.12 6.23
C SER A 481 12.81 -25.35 4.95
N ASP A 482 11.89 -26.31 4.97
CA ASP A 482 10.95 -26.69 3.88
C ASP A 482 9.87 -25.63 3.60
N ALA A 483 9.98 -24.42 4.16
CA ALA A 483 9.01 -23.35 3.96
C ALA A 483 9.13 -22.75 2.55
N GLN A 484 8.00 -22.63 1.85
CA GLN A 484 7.96 -21.97 0.54
C GLN A 484 8.33 -20.48 0.67
N PRO A 485 9.15 -19.95 -0.27
CA PRO A 485 9.43 -18.52 -0.37
C PRO A 485 8.13 -17.72 -0.43
N ARG A 486 7.96 -16.71 0.44
CA ARG A 486 6.84 -15.75 0.38
C ARG A 486 7.34 -14.34 0.16
N ILE A 487 6.65 -13.61 -0.72
CA ILE A 487 6.93 -12.19 -0.94
C ILE A 487 6.26 -11.39 0.18
N GLU A 488 7.05 -10.61 0.91
CA GLU A 488 6.57 -9.80 2.04
C GLU A 488 6.45 -8.32 1.71
N SER A 489 7.22 -7.86 0.71
CA SER A 489 7.26 -6.47 0.28
C SER A 489 7.38 -6.36 -1.24
N VAL A 490 6.82 -5.30 -1.80
CA VAL A 490 7.00 -4.91 -3.19
C VAL A 490 7.58 -3.51 -3.31
N ILE A 491 8.55 -3.34 -4.20
CA ILE A 491 9.05 -2.03 -4.61
C ILE A 491 8.63 -1.80 -6.06
N ILE A 492 7.85 -0.76 -6.33
CA ILE A 492 7.35 -0.43 -7.67
C ILE A 492 8.12 0.76 -8.20
N ASN A 493 8.79 0.57 -9.35
CA ASN A 493 9.41 1.68 -10.04
C ASN A 493 8.36 2.53 -10.76
N VAL A 494 8.38 3.83 -10.51
CA VAL A 494 7.42 4.81 -11.05
C VAL A 494 8.15 5.98 -11.72
N ALA A 495 7.50 6.63 -12.68
CA ALA A 495 8.06 7.86 -13.24
C ALA A 495 7.97 8.99 -12.21
N SER A 496 9.00 9.83 -12.11
CA SER A 496 9.02 10.94 -11.13
C SER A 496 7.85 11.90 -11.35
N CYS A 497 7.41 12.10 -12.60
CA CYS A 497 6.26 12.93 -12.95
C CYS A 497 4.91 12.37 -12.52
N PHE A 498 4.81 11.13 -12.04
CA PHE A 498 3.51 10.66 -11.61
C PHE A 498 3.06 11.44 -10.38
N GLY A 499 1.92 12.09 -10.53
CA GLY A 499 1.22 12.77 -9.46
C GLY A 499 0.58 11.81 -8.46
N GLN A 500 -0.04 12.39 -7.43
CA GLN A 500 -0.58 11.67 -6.28
C GLN A 500 -1.58 10.60 -6.69
N THR A 501 -2.55 10.94 -7.53
CA THR A 501 -3.62 10.01 -7.94
C THR A 501 -3.08 8.76 -8.64
N VAL A 502 -2.06 8.89 -9.49
CA VAL A 502 -1.47 7.74 -10.19
C VAL A 502 -0.68 6.88 -9.21
N ARG A 503 0.12 7.50 -8.33
CA ARG A 503 0.90 6.82 -7.30
C ARG A 503 0.01 6.03 -6.33
N GLU A 504 -1.08 6.62 -5.85
CA GLU A 504 -2.06 5.96 -4.97
C GLU A 504 -2.71 4.75 -5.63
N ARG A 505 -3.11 4.85 -6.90
CA ARG A 505 -3.70 3.72 -7.64
C ARG A 505 -2.70 2.58 -7.85
N LEU A 506 -1.42 2.88 -8.06
CA LEU A 506 -0.36 1.86 -8.15
C LEU A 506 -0.19 1.13 -6.81
N VAL A 507 -0.19 1.86 -5.69
CA VAL A 507 -0.13 1.28 -4.34
C VAL A 507 -1.38 0.45 -4.04
N ALA A 508 -2.57 0.97 -4.35
CA ALA A 508 -3.83 0.27 -4.17
C ALA A 508 -3.87 -1.03 -4.99
N ALA A 509 -3.40 -1.00 -6.24
CA ALA A 509 -3.36 -2.18 -7.09
C ALA A 509 -2.48 -3.31 -6.51
N ALA A 510 -1.31 -2.97 -5.94
CA ALA A 510 -0.44 -3.95 -5.28
C ALA A 510 -0.99 -4.42 -3.92
N THR A 511 -1.63 -3.52 -3.17
CA THR A 511 -2.21 -3.84 -1.85
C THR A 511 -3.39 -4.79 -1.97
N LEU A 512 -4.21 -4.65 -3.02
CA LEU A 512 -5.32 -5.57 -3.32
C LEU A 512 -4.86 -7.00 -3.63
N ASP A 513 -3.59 -7.22 -4.01
CA ASP A 513 -3.00 -8.56 -4.16
C ASP A 513 -2.54 -9.18 -2.81
N GLY A 514 -2.84 -8.52 -1.69
CA GLY A 514 -2.46 -8.97 -0.35
C GLY A 514 -0.98 -8.72 -0.02
N ILE A 515 -0.27 -7.95 -0.85
CA ILE A 515 1.07 -7.44 -0.54
C ILE A 515 0.93 -6.30 0.46
N LYS A 516 1.48 -6.49 1.65
CA LYS A 516 1.25 -5.57 2.77
C LYS A 516 2.22 -4.39 2.86
N ASN A 517 3.41 -4.52 2.28
CA ASN A 517 4.45 -3.49 2.32
C ASN A 517 4.76 -3.07 0.87
N VAL A 518 4.16 -1.98 0.40
CA VAL A 518 4.36 -1.47 -0.97
C VAL A 518 5.14 -0.16 -0.88
N ARG A 519 6.28 -0.08 -1.56
CA ARG A 519 7.09 1.14 -1.67
C ARG A 519 7.15 1.58 -3.12
N LEU A 520 7.05 2.88 -3.35
CA LEU A 520 7.32 3.46 -4.66
C LEU A 520 8.78 3.93 -4.72
N LEU A 521 9.40 3.71 -5.87
CA LEU A 521 10.74 4.20 -6.17
C LEU A 521 10.73 4.91 -7.51
N ASP A 522 11.25 6.12 -7.55
CA ASP A 522 11.40 6.81 -8.82
C ASP A 522 12.42 6.10 -9.72
N ARG A 523 12.06 5.90 -10.99
CA ARG A 523 12.85 5.16 -11.99
C ARG A 523 14.22 5.75 -12.23
N ASN A 524 14.33 7.06 -12.17
CA ASN A 524 15.61 7.76 -12.30
C ASN A 524 16.55 7.44 -11.12
N ILE A 525 16.02 7.32 -9.90
CA ILE A 525 16.77 6.84 -8.72
C ILE A 525 17.15 5.38 -8.91
N ALA A 526 16.23 4.53 -9.37
CA ALA A 526 16.54 3.12 -9.66
C ALA A 526 17.68 3.01 -10.71
N ALA A 527 17.65 3.83 -11.76
CA ALA A 527 18.74 3.89 -12.74
C ALA A 527 20.07 4.31 -12.12
N VAL A 528 20.11 5.33 -11.27
CA VAL A 528 21.34 5.70 -10.53
C VAL A 528 21.81 4.53 -9.65
N LEU A 529 20.91 3.89 -8.91
CA LEU A 529 21.20 2.71 -8.09
C LEU A 529 21.72 1.51 -8.90
N SER A 530 21.38 1.40 -10.18
CA SER A 530 21.90 0.34 -11.06
C SER A 530 23.44 0.35 -11.13
N GLN A 531 24.05 1.53 -10.98
CA GLN A 531 25.51 1.72 -11.03
C GLN A 531 26.23 1.48 -9.70
N PHE A 532 25.51 1.06 -8.65
CA PHE A 532 26.12 0.70 -7.38
C PHE A 532 26.30 -0.80 -7.26
N THR A 533 27.50 -1.26 -6.97
CA THR A 533 27.77 -2.67 -6.70
C THR A 533 27.87 -2.92 -5.20
N PHE A 534 27.03 -3.83 -4.70
CA PHE A 534 26.98 -4.27 -3.30
C PHE A 534 27.66 -5.63 -3.20
N SER A 535 28.94 -5.65 -2.81
CA SER A 535 29.74 -6.88 -2.76
C SER A 535 29.41 -7.76 -1.55
N ASP A 536 29.17 -7.14 -0.39
CA ASP A 536 28.66 -7.77 0.85
C ASP A 536 27.90 -6.72 1.69
N LEU A 537 26.96 -7.15 2.54
CA LEU A 537 26.13 -6.31 3.43
C LEU A 537 26.94 -5.50 4.44
N ASN A 538 28.22 -5.81 4.62
CA ASN A 538 29.14 -5.11 5.53
C ASN A 538 30.13 -4.19 4.80
N SER A 539 30.07 -4.13 3.48
CA SER A 539 30.99 -3.36 2.65
C SER A 539 30.33 -2.08 2.15
N ARG A 540 31.13 -1.02 1.97
CA ARG A 540 30.63 0.20 1.32
C ARG A 540 30.30 -0.13 -0.14
N PRO A 541 29.12 0.27 -0.65
CA PRO A 541 28.82 0.04 -2.05
C PRO A 541 29.77 0.85 -2.93
N LEU A 542 30.23 0.22 -4.01
CA LEU A 542 31.16 0.82 -4.95
C LEU A 542 30.39 1.39 -6.13
N LEU A 543 30.79 2.58 -6.56
CA LEU A 543 30.30 3.14 -7.81
C LEU A 543 31.01 2.45 -8.98
N ASN A 544 30.23 1.99 -9.96
CA ASN A 544 30.75 1.50 -11.23
C ASN A 544 31.22 2.63 -12.15
N GLN A 545 30.77 3.86 -11.85
CA GLN A 545 31.06 5.09 -12.58
C GLN A 545 31.72 6.11 -11.64
N ALA A 546 32.43 7.10 -12.18
CA ALA A 546 33.02 8.14 -11.34
C ALA A 546 31.95 8.94 -10.60
N ALA A 547 32.22 9.31 -9.34
CA ALA A 547 31.39 10.27 -8.62
C ALA A 547 31.40 11.61 -9.34
N GLY A 548 30.27 12.31 -9.34
CA GLY A 548 30.08 13.55 -10.10
C GLY A 548 28.63 13.77 -10.46
N TYR A 549 28.40 14.56 -11.51
CA TYR A 549 27.06 14.82 -12.02
C TYR A 549 26.65 13.78 -13.06
N TRP A 550 25.49 13.16 -12.82
CA TRP A 550 24.97 12.10 -13.66
C TRP A 550 23.64 12.55 -14.26
N LEU A 551 23.50 12.41 -15.58
CA LEU A 551 22.29 12.70 -16.31
C LEU A 551 21.52 11.40 -16.60
N VAL A 552 20.28 11.32 -16.16
CA VAL A 552 19.38 10.20 -16.48
C VAL A 552 18.40 10.66 -17.56
N ILE A 553 18.36 9.93 -18.67
CA ILE A 553 17.43 10.17 -19.79
C ILE A 553 16.55 8.93 -19.93
N SER A 554 15.26 9.10 -19.65
CA SER A 554 14.23 8.09 -19.84
C SER A 554 13.34 8.48 -20.99
N ILE A 555 13.24 7.63 -22.02
CA ILE A 555 12.23 7.76 -23.06
C ILE A 555 11.60 6.39 -23.24
N ASP A 556 10.43 6.22 -22.64
CA ASP A 556 9.66 4.99 -22.76
C ASP A 556 8.19 5.26 -23.15
N ASP A 557 7.39 4.20 -23.13
CA ASP A 557 5.96 4.30 -23.45
C ASP A 557 5.11 4.89 -22.31
N ILE A 558 5.75 5.37 -21.23
CA ILE A 558 5.11 5.85 -20.00
C ILE A 558 5.42 7.33 -19.70
N ALA A 559 6.65 7.79 -19.92
CA ALA A 559 7.02 9.19 -19.82
C ALA A 559 8.34 9.46 -20.55
N MET A 560 8.57 10.71 -20.94
CA MET A 560 9.91 11.21 -21.19
C MET A 560 10.40 11.95 -19.94
N GLU A 561 11.52 11.51 -19.34
CA GLU A 561 12.11 12.16 -18.17
C GLU A 561 13.59 12.44 -18.39
N VAL A 562 14.03 13.63 -17.98
CA VAL A 562 15.44 14.00 -17.88
C VAL A 562 15.68 14.44 -16.45
N ALA A 563 16.62 13.81 -15.76
CA ALA A 563 16.93 14.12 -14.37
C ALA A 563 18.44 14.22 -14.15
N LEU A 564 18.87 15.24 -13.41
CA LEU A 564 20.27 15.42 -13.04
C LEU A 564 20.48 15.06 -11.58
N PHE A 565 21.53 14.29 -11.31
CA PHE A 565 21.89 13.85 -9.98
C PHE A 565 23.30 14.29 -9.60
N GLY A 566 23.47 14.73 -8.36
CA GLY A 566 24.75 14.76 -7.70
C GLY A 566 24.99 13.41 -7.02
N VAL A 567 25.98 12.66 -7.51
CA VAL A 567 26.30 11.32 -7.02
C VAL A 567 27.68 11.29 -6.38
N SER A 568 27.71 10.85 -5.13
CA SER A 568 28.94 10.63 -4.38
C SER A 568 28.86 9.30 -3.64
N ASN A 569 30.01 8.84 -3.13
CA ASN A 569 30.07 7.64 -2.29
C ASN A 569 29.24 7.74 -0.98
N ARG A 570 28.66 8.90 -0.64
CA ARG A 570 27.85 9.09 0.58
C ARG A 570 26.44 9.62 0.32
N ARG A 571 26.16 10.14 -0.86
CA ARG A 571 24.91 10.85 -1.12
C ARG A 571 24.50 10.72 -2.57
N ILE A 572 23.24 10.39 -2.79
CA ILE A 572 22.55 10.46 -4.07
C ILE A 572 21.49 11.54 -3.92
N HIS A 573 21.62 12.63 -4.67
CA HIS A 573 20.73 13.78 -4.58
C HIS A 573 20.23 14.17 -5.97
N MET A 574 18.92 14.20 -6.15
CA MET A 574 18.30 14.68 -7.38
C MET A 574 18.33 16.22 -7.38
N LEU A 575 19.06 16.81 -8.32
CA LEU A 575 19.30 18.26 -8.40
C LEU A 575 18.26 18.97 -9.25
N SER A 576 17.81 18.33 -10.32
CA SER A 576 16.72 18.81 -11.15
C SER A 576 16.06 17.66 -11.90
N VAL A 577 14.78 17.82 -12.23
CA VAL A 577 14.03 16.87 -13.04
C VAL A 577 13.05 17.63 -13.93
N VAL A 578 13.03 17.25 -15.20
CA VAL A 578 12.05 17.67 -16.18
C VAL A 578 11.45 16.41 -16.76
N SER A 579 10.13 16.35 -16.75
CA SER A 579 9.42 15.18 -17.23
C SER A 579 8.16 15.58 -17.95
N HIS A 580 7.81 14.78 -18.95
CA HIS A 580 6.65 14.93 -19.80
C HIS A 580 5.91 13.58 -19.82
N PRO A 581 4.93 13.37 -18.91
CA PRO A 581 4.15 12.13 -18.80
C PRO A 581 3.38 11.83 -20.08
N ASN A 582 3.08 12.88 -20.83
CA ASN A 582 2.32 12.84 -22.07
C ASN A 582 3.04 13.59 -23.20
N SER A 583 4.39 13.63 -23.27
CA SER A 583 5.11 14.09 -24.49
C SER A 583 4.63 13.24 -25.67
N ASN A 584 3.54 13.71 -26.28
CA ASN A 584 2.52 12.96 -27.02
C ASN A 584 2.73 11.44 -27.10
N GLN A 585 2.37 10.74 -26.02
CA GLN A 585 2.52 9.29 -25.88
C GLN A 585 1.48 8.54 -26.71
N CYS A 586 1.60 8.71 -28.02
CA CYS A 586 0.93 8.07 -29.15
C CYS A 586 1.44 8.65 -30.50
N ARG A 587 2.20 9.75 -30.53
CA ARG A 587 2.67 10.38 -31.78
C ARG A 587 3.99 9.87 -32.30
N TRP A 588 5.08 9.76 -31.54
CA TRP A 588 6.37 9.36 -32.14
C TRP A 588 6.38 7.87 -32.54
N ASN A 589 5.97 6.96 -31.66
CA ASN A 589 5.82 5.54 -31.99
C ASN A 589 4.73 5.36 -33.06
N GLY A 590 3.64 6.13 -33.00
CA GLY A 590 2.60 6.18 -34.04
C GLY A 590 3.06 6.77 -35.39
N ARG A 591 4.01 7.71 -35.41
CA ARG A 591 4.61 8.32 -36.61
C ARG A 591 5.63 7.38 -37.22
N LEU A 592 6.47 6.75 -36.40
CA LEU A 592 7.37 5.70 -36.82
C LEU A 592 6.59 4.53 -37.42
N ARG A 593 5.45 4.14 -36.82
CA ARG A 593 4.49 3.20 -37.40
C ARG A 593 3.93 3.65 -38.74
N ARG A 594 3.41 4.87 -38.84
CA ARG A 594 2.87 5.40 -40.11
C ARG A 594 3.95 5.45 -41.20
N HIS A 595 5.17 5.83 -40.84
CA HIS A 595 6.30 5.88 -41.76
C HIS A 595 6.69 4.48 -42.24
N LEU A 596 6.79 3.52 -41.32
CA LEU A 596 7.07 2.13 -41.67
C LEU A 596 5.91 1.54 -42.47
N GLY A 597 4.65 1.73 -42.07
CA GLY A 597 3.47 1.31 -42.81
C GLY A 597 3.48 1.76 -44.27
N LYS A 598 3.92 3.00 -44.55
CA LYS A 598 4.13 3.46 -45.94
C LYS A 598 5.25 2.72 -46.68
N GLN A 599 6.34 2.35 -46.01
CA GLN A 599 7.38 1.50 -46.62
C GLN A 599 6.83 0.10 -46.93
N ILE A 600 5.95 -0.42 -46.07
CA ILE A 600 5.29 -1.72 -46.22
C ILE A 600 4.34 -1.72 -47.41
N GLU A 601 3.48 -0.71 -47.53
CA GLU A 601 2.52 -0.57 -48.63
C GLU A 601 3.20 -0.53 -49.99
N ARG A 602 4.37 0.11 -50.09
CA ARG A 602 5.19 0.13 -51.32
C ARG A 602 5.66 -1.25 -51.80
N HIS A 603 5.62 -2.27 -50.94
CA HIS A 603 6.05 -3.64 -51.24
C HIS A 603 4.87 -4.63 -51.32
N ARG A 604 3.61 -4.17 -51.20
CA ARG A 604 2.43 -5.01 -51.48
C ARG A 604 2.38 -5.28 -52.99
N PRO A 605 2.16 -6.54 -53.43
CA PRO A 605 1.87 -6.82 -54.84
C PRO A 605 0.59 -6.08 -55.24
N THR A 606 0.64 -5.31 -56.31
CA THR A 606 -0.56 -4.82 -56.99
C THR A 606 -1.27 -6.01 -57.63
N ASP A 607 -2.27 -6.57 -56.95
CA ASP A 607 -3.08 -7.61 -57.57
C ASP A 607 -4.05 -6.98 -58.60
N SER A 608 -3.65 -7.19 -59.86
CA SER A 608 -4.39 -7.16 -61.13
C SER A 608 -4.55 -5.85 -61.92
N PRO A 609 -4.14 -5.84 -63.21
CA PRO A 609 -4.34 -4.77 -64.18
C PRO A 609 -5.71 -4.89 -64.85
N GLY A 610 -6.46 -3.80 -64.97
CA GLY A 610 -7.66 -3.77 -65.81
C GLY A 610 -8.82 -2.97 -65.25
N ARG A 611 -8.69 -1.64 -65.22
CA ARG A 611 -9.73 -0.72 -65.70
C ARG A 611 -9.11 0.68 -65.85
N SER A 612 -9.33 1.21 -67.04
CA SER A 612 -8.67 2.33 -67.68
C SER A 612 -8.79 3.67 -66.95
N ASN A 613 -7.74 4.47 -67.10
CA ASN A 613 -7.70 5.94 -67.09
C ASN A 613 -9.05 6.65 -66.99
N HIS A 614 -9.33 7.23 -65.83
CA HIS A 614 -9.78 8.61 -65.77
C HIS A 614 -9.13 9.30 -64.57
N HIS A 615 -8.19 10.20 -64.87
CA HIS A 615 -7.89 11.31 -64.00
C HIS A 615 -9.15 12.19 -63.94
N SER A 616 -9.85 12.17 -62.82
CA SER A 616 -10.62 13.33 -62.39
C SER A 616 -10.54 13.43 -60.87
N GLU A 617 -10.38 14.67 -60.44
CA GLU A 617 -10.25 15.13 -59.06
C GLU A 617 -11.43 14.62 -58.21
N ALA A 618 -11.18 13.63 -57.35
CA ALA A 618 -12.14 13.19 -56.35
C ALA A 618 -11.67 13.62 -54.96
N ARG A 619 -12.27 14.72 -54.53
CA ARG A 619 -12.34 15.21 -53.15
C ARG A 619 -12.73 14.08 -52.19
N ASN A 620 -12.21 14.16 -50.96
CA ASN A 620 -12.75 13.59 -49.72
C ASN A 620 -14.03 12.74 -49.88
N SER A 621 -13.88 11.42 -49.97
CA SER A 621 -14.93 10.47 -49.62
C SER A 621 -14.33 9.41 -48.71
N SER A 622 -14.41 9.69 -47.42
CA SER A 622 -14.04 8.80 -46.32
C SER A 622 -15.20 7.88 -45.94
N ASP A 623 -15.82 7.20 -46.90
CA ASP A 623 -16.94 6.26 -46.74
C ASP A 623 -16.87 5.35 -47.99
N ASP A 624 -16.82 4.02 -48.02
CA ASP A 624 -17.13 2.93 -47.11
C ASP A 624 -15.96 1.92 -47.15
N LEU A 625 -15.29 1.67 -46.03
CA LEU A 625 -14.51 0.45 -45.86
C LEU A 625 -15.40 -0.54 -45.12
N SER A 626 -15.51 -1.79 -45.59
CA SER A 626 -16.25 -2.81 -44.85
C SER A 626 -15.69 -2.93 -43.43
N ALA A 627 -16.54 -3.23 -42.45
CA ALA A 627 -16.14 -3.41 -41.05
C ALA A 627 -14.97 -4.41 -40.94
N GLU A 628 -14.99 -5.48 -41.74
CA GLU A 628 -13.91 -6.48 -41.84
C GLU A 628 -12.58 -5.89 -42.35
N GLU A 629 -12.58 -4.98 -43.32
CA GLU A 629 -11.35 -4.35 -43.83
C GLU A 629 -10.80 -3.31 -42.84
N LEU A 630 -11.66 -2.62 -42.11
CA LEU A 630 -11.27 -1.74 -41.00
C LEU A 630 -10.65 -2.52 -39.84
N GLU A 631 -11.27 -3.64 -39.44
CA GLU A 631 -10.74 -4.56 -38.42
C GLU A 631 -9.41 -5.17 -38.87
N ARG A 632 -9.30 -5.61 -40.12
CA ARG A 632 -8.05 -6.15 -40.68
C ARG A 632 -6.93 -5.12 -40.67
N ARG A 633 -7.21 -3.86 -41.06
CA ARG A 633 -6.24 -2.75 -41.01
C ARG A 633 -5.85 -2.38 -39.59
N ALA A 634 -6.79 -2.44 -38.64
CA ALA A 634 -6.52 -2.22 -37.22
C ALA A 634 -5.59 -3.30 -36.66
N ALA A 635 -5.85 -4.58 -36.95
CA ALA A 635 -5.01 -5.71 -36.56
C ALA A 635 -3.60 -5.64 -37.18
N GLU A 636 -3.48 -5.32 -38.47
CA GLU A 636 -2.19 -5.13 -39.15
C GLU A 636 -1.38 -3.96 -38.55
N SER A 637 -2.03 -2.83 -38.25
CA SER A 637 -1.43 -1.68 -37.56
C SER A 637 -0.91 -2.03 -36.16
N LEU A 638 -1.62 -2.96 -35.49
CA LEU A 638 -1.32 -3.41 -34.14
C LEU A 638 -0.19 -4.47 -34.09
N GLN A 639 -0.08 -5.32 -35.12
CA GLN A 639 1.09 -6.17 -35.33
C GLN A 639 2.35 -5.37 -35.67
N LEU A 640 2.23 -4.33 -36.50
CA LEU A 640 3.33 -3.44 -36.83
C LEU A 640 3.83 -2.68 -35.59
N LYS A 641 2.89 -2.21 -34.75
CA LYS A 641 3.17 -1.59 -33.45
C LYS A 641 4.09 -2.45 -32.58
N ASN A 642 3.89 -3.77 -32.50
CA ASN A 642 4.66 -4.62 -31.60
C ASN A 642 6.06 -4.97 -32.13
N ARG A 643 6.26 -5.01 -33.44
CA ARG A 643 7.55 -5.34 -34.07
C ARG A 643 8.52 -4.16 -34.15
N ILE A 644 7.98 -2.95 -34.16
CA ILE A 644 8.78 -1.71 -34.04
C ILE A 644 9.42 -1.63 -32.68
N ASP A 645 8.67 -1.88 -31.62
CA ASP A 645 9.19 -1.80 -30.26
C ASP A 645 10.29 -2.86 -30.02
N ALA A 646 10.12 -4.08 -30.56
CA ALA A 646 11.18 -5.10 -30.55
C ALA A 646 12.39 -4.77 -31.46
N GLY A 647 12.22 -3.88 -32.43
CA GLY A 647 13.28 -3.42 -33.33
C GLY A 647 14.04 -2.20 -32.81
N LEU A 648 13.43 -1.37 -31.96
CA LEU A 648 14.07 -0.21 -31.33
C LEU A 648 15.16 -0.64 -30.34
N ASP A 649 14.95 -1.75 -29.63
CA ASP A 649 15.99 -2.32 -28.74
C ASP A 649 17.24 -2.76 -29.53
N LEU A 650 17.11 -3.10 -30.81
CA LEU A 650 18.21 -3.50 -31.69
C LEU A 650 18.95 -2.31 -32.32
N LEU A 651 18.37 -1.10 -32.30
CA LEU A 651 18.99 0.12 -32.83
C LEU A 651 20.01 0.75 -31.89
N ALA A 652 20.10 0.26 -30.65
CA ALA A 652 21.15 0.66 -29.71
C ALA A 652 22.55 0.24 -30.18
N GLU A 653 22.65 -0.85 -30.96
CA GLU A 653 23.93 -1.46 -31.38
C GLU A 653 24.18 -1.37 -32.90
N GLN A 654 23.20 -0.90 -33.69
CA GLN A 654 23.25 -0.94 -35.15
C GLN A 654 22.75 0.38 -35.77
N GLU A 655 23.42 0.85 -36.84
CA GLU A 655 23.00 2.05 -37.58
C GLU A 655 21.64 1.90 -38.30
N SER A 656 21.21 0.66 -38.50
CA SER A 656 19.91 0.33 -39.06
C SER A 656 19.37 -0.98 -38.49
N CYS A 657 18.05 -1.05 -38.30
CA CYS A 657 17.35 -2.26 -37.88
C CYS A 657 16.33 -2.67 -38.94
N GLY A 658 16.47 -3.90 -39.42
CA GLY A 658 15.54 -4.51 -40.36
C GLY A 658 14.36 -5.18 -39.66
N ILE A 659 13.18 -4.56 -39.72
CA ILE A 659 11.93 -5.11 -39.19
C ILE A 659 11.26 -5.92 -40.32
N ALA A 660 11.47 -7.24 -40.32
CA ALA A 660 10.64 -8.14 -41.14
C ALA A 660 9.19 -8.12 -40.65
N PHE A 661 8.20 -8.46 -41.47
CA PHE A 661 6.81 -8.74 -41.07
C PHE A 661 6.09 -9.58 -42.14
N LYS A 662 4.98 -10.22 -41.78
CA LYS A 662 4.14 -10.97 -42.73
C LYS A 662 2.96 -10.10 -43.13
N SER A 663 2.81 -9.81 -44.42
CA SER A 663 1.62 -9.14 -44.98
C SER A 663 1.11 -9.97 -46.15
N SER A 664 -0.19 -10.29 -46.16
CA SER A 664 -0.83 -11.15 -47.17
C SER A 664 -0.06 -12.45 -47.45
N GLY A 665 0.44 -13.12 -46.40
CA GLY A 665 1.21 -14.37 -46.52
C GLY A 665 2.67 -14.22 -46.97
N LYS A 666 3.11 -13.03 -47.42
CA LYS A 666 4.50 -12.76 -47.85
C LYS A 666 5.31 -12.09 -46.74
N ARG A 667 6.61 -12.41 -46.64
CA ARG A 667 7.53 -11.69 -45.74
C ARG A 667 8.02 -10.42 -46.44
N VAL A 668 7.84 -9.28 -45.79
CA VAL A 668 8.33 -7.98 -46.24
C VAL A 668 9.24 -7.40 -45.15
N LYS A 669 10.29 -6.66 -45.51
CA LYS A 669 11.27 -6.10 -44.57
C LYS A 669 11.27 -4.58 -44.67
N ALA A 670 10.96 -3.90 -43.58
CA ALA A 670 11.11 -2.46 -43.44
C ALA A 670 12.43 -2.15 -42.71
N VAL A 671 13.04 -1.00 -42.96
CA VAL A 671 14.32 -0.62 -42.34
C VAL A 671 14.15 0.69 -41.58
N VAL A 672 14.53 0.67 -40.31
CA VAL A 672 14.64 1.88 -39.48
C VAL A 672 16.09 2.31 -39.47
N THR A 673 16.36 3.58 -39.75
CA THR A 673 17.70 4.19 -39.71
C THR A 673 17.69 5.40 -38.79
N SER A 674 18.87 5.93 -38.46
CA SER A 674 19.01 7.22 -37.74
C SER A 674 18.29 8.38 -38.46
N ILE A 675 18.28 8.39 -39.81
CA ILE A 675 17.54 9.37 -40.61
C ILE A 675 16.03 9.20 -40.40
N THR A 676 15.55 7.95 -40.39
CA THR A 676 14.14 7.64 -40.11
C THR A 676 13.73 8.19 -38.74
N ILE A 677 14.56 7.99 -37.71
CA ILE A 677 14.31 8.50 -36.36
C ILE A 677 14.28 10.04 -36.36
N ASN A 678 15.30 10.69 -36.92
CA ASN A 678 15.37 12.16 -37.02
C ASN A 678 14.11 12.75 -37.67
N VAL A 679 13.65 12.20 -38.79
CA VAL A 679 12.48 12.72 -39.50
C VAL A 679 11.18 12.43 -38.75
N THR A 680 11.04 11.25 -38.14
CA THR A 680 9.79 10.83 -37.49
C THR A 680 9.62 11.33 -36.06
N CYS A 681 10.71 11.68 -35.39
CA CYS A 681 10.77 12.06 -33.98
C CYS A 681 11.39 13.45 -33.76
N ALA A 682 11.47 14.31 -34.79
CA ALA A 682 12.09 15.64 -34.70
C ALA A 682 11.57 16.49 -33.54
N ASP A 683 10.25 16.53 -33.35
CA ASP A 683 9.60 17.25 -32.25
C ASP A 683 9.98 16.68 -30.89
N LEU A 684 10.01 15.35 -30.74
CA LEU A 684 10.45 14.69 -29.51
C LEU A 684 11.92 15.00 -29.19
N LEU A 685 12.77 15.10 -30.21
CA LEU A 685 14.18 15.46 -30.03
C LEU A 685 14.35 16.93 -29.63
N VAL A 686 13.50 17.82 -30.15
CA VAL A 686 13.43 19.23 -29.71
C VAL A 686 12.96 19.32 -28.27
N GLU A 687 11.91 18.58 -27.90
CA GLU A 687 11.42 18.50 -26.52
C GLU A 687 12.50 17.94 -25.58
N LEU A 688 13.20 16.88 -25.99
CA LEU A 688 14.32 16.31 -25.24
C LEU A 688 15.46 17.32 -25.07
N GLY A 689 15.83 18.05 -26.12
CA GLY A 689 16.84 19.10 -26.05
C GLY A 689 16.43 20.22 -25.10
N SER A 690 15.17 20.65 -25.16
CA SER A 690 14.60 21.63 -24.23
C SER A 690 14.62 21.13 -22.78
N ALA A 691 14.27 19.86 -22.56
CA ALA A 691 14.33 19.24 -21.23
C ALA A 691 15.76 19.19 -20.68
N ILE A 692 16.76 18.82 -21.49
CA ILE A 692 18.17 18.83 -21.12
C ILE A 692 18.62 20.25 -20.75
N ALA A 693 18.32 21.24 -21.59
CA ALA A 693 18.66 22.64 -21.32
C ALA A 693 18.05 23.15 -20.01
N LYS A 694 16.80 22.79 -19.74
CA LYS A 694 16.06 23.19 -18.54
C LYS A 694 16.61 22.52 -17.28
N VAL A 695 16.94 21.23 -17.34
CA VAL A 695 17.57 20.49 -16.24
C VAL A 695 18.92 21.10 -15.86
N LEU A 696 19.75 21.45 -16.85
CA LEU A 696 21.04 22.13 -16.65
C LEU A 696 20.84 23.51 -16.01
N SER A 697 19.99 24.34 -16.61
CA SER A 697 19.69 25.69 -16.13
C SER A 697 19.16 25.72 -14.68
N GLU A 698 18.26 24.79 -14.33
CA GLU A 698 17.66 24.73 -13.00
C GLU A 698 18.61 24.20 -11.93
N SER A 699 19.57 23.36 -12.31
CA SER A 699 20.57 22.82 -11.39
C SER A 699 21.79 23.72 -11.21
N GLY A 700 22.07 24.60 -12.19
CA GLY A 700 23.28 25.42 -12.22
C GLY A 700 24.55 24.61 -12.54
N VAL A 701 24.41 23.39 -13.08
CA VAL A 701 25.53 22.52 -13.46
C VAL A 701 25.86 22.74 -14.93
N ASP A 702 27.13 22.92 -15.24
CA ASP A 702 27.61 23.02 -16.61
C ASP A 702 27.60 21.65 -17.29
N ALA A 703 27.22 21.61 -18.56
CA ALA A 703 27.06 20.36 -19.30
C ALA A 703 28.36 19.55 -19.41
N GLU A 704 29.52 20.22 -19.44
CA GLU A 704 30.85 19.61 -19.46
C GLU A 704 31.19 18.87 -18.14
N GLU A 705 30.52 19.21 -17.04
CA GLU A 705 30.71 18.54 -15.74
C GLU A 705 29.93 17.22 -15.63
N ILE A 706 29.08 16.90 -16.62
CA ILE A 706 28.34 15.64 -16.66
C ILE A 706 29.30 14.50 -17.03
N GLY A 707 29.66 13.71 -16.01
CA GLY A 707 30.58 12.58 -16.16
C GLY A 707 29.91 11.25 -16.50
N CYS A 708 28.58 11.17 -16.47
CA CYS A 708 27.85 9.93 -16.75
C CYS A 708 26.44 10.20 -17.30
N VAL A 709 26.05 9.48 -18.35
CA VAL A 709 24.69 9.49 -18.88
C VAL A 709 24.07 8.09 -18.74
N LEU A 710 22.93 7.98 -18.08
CA LEU A 710 22.15 6.75 -17.94
C LEU A 710 20.91 6.81 -18.83
N ALA A 711 20.74 5.83 -19.69
CA ALA A 711 19.70 5.79 -20.71
C ALA A 711 18.68 4.68 -20.40
N ILE A 712 17.42 5.06 -20.18
CA ILE A 712 16.30 4.13 -20.04
C ILE A 712 15.49 4.11 -21.35
N GLY A 713 15.41 2.94 -21.98
CA GLY A 713 14.72 2.73 -23.26
C GLY A 713 15.67 2.72 -24.46
N GLY A 714 15.16 2.27 -25.61
CA GLY A 714 15.96 2.11 -26.82
C GLY A 714 16.30 3.42 -27.54
N LEU A 715 15.42 4.43 -27.52
CA LEU A 715 15.64 5.69 -28.24
C LEU A 715 16.83 6.52 -27.69
N PRO A 716 17.02 6.66 -26.37
CA PRO A 716 18.17 7.38 -25.81
C PRO A 716 19.53 6.76 -26.17
N MET A 717 19.55 5.47 -26.52
CA MET A 717 20.77 4.75 -26.95
C MET A 717 21.14 5.01 -28.41
N THR A 718 20.30 5.70 -29.18
CA THR A 718 20.54 5.92 -30.60
C THR A 718 21.60 7.00 -30.85
N SER A 719 22.30 6.90 -31.97
CA SER A 719 23.29 7.90 -32.42
C SER A 719 22.70 9.31 -32.57
N VAL A 720 21.39 9.40 -32.79
CA VAL A 720 20.64 10.66 -32.86
C VAL A 720 20.65 11.38 -31.52
N VAL A 721 20.36 10.68 -30.43
CA VAL A 721 20.39 11.27 -29.08
C VAL A 721 21.83 11.52 -28.63
N ALA A 722 22.78 10.63 -28.97
CA ALA A 722 24.20 10.89 -28.74
C ALA A 722 24.70 12.17 -29.45
N ASN A 723 24.24 12.43 -30.68
CA ASN A 723 24.52 13.69 -31.38
C ASN A 723 23.89 14.90 -30.68
N LEU A 724 22.64 14.77 -30.21
CA LEU A 724 21.98 15.83 -29.46
C LEU A 724 22.76 16.18 -28.19
N LEU A 725 23.24 15.19 -27.43
CA LEU A 725 24.04 15.40 -26.22
C LEU A 725 25.36 16.11 -26.51
N ARG A 726 26.03 15.75 -27.62
CA ARG A 726 27.24 16.46 -28.08
C ARG A 726 26.99 17.93 -28.37
N ASN A 727 25.80 18.33 -28.82
CA ASN A 727 25.47 19.74 -29.04
C ASN A 727 25.43 20.55 -27.73
N PHE A 728 25.23 19.88 -26.58
CA PHE A 728 25.32 20.49 -25.26
C PHE A 728 26.72 20.43 -24.67
N GLY A 729 27.71 19.81 -25.34
CA GLY A 729 29.04 19.58 -24.77
C GLY A 729 29.12 18.36 -23.85
N ILE A 730 28.08 17.51 -23.83
CA ILE A 730 28.06 16.28 -23.02
C ILE A 730 28.74 15.16 -23.79
N GLU A 731 29.74 14.52 -23.20
CA GLU A 731 30.38 13.35 -23.82
C GLU A 731 29.40 12.16 -23.87
N PRO A 732 29.28 11.48 -25.03
CA PRO A 732 28.18 10.57 -25.35
C PRO A 732 28.28 9.17 -24.71
N GLY A 733 28.94 9.03 -23.56
CA GLY A 733 29.04 7.78 -22.80
C GLY A 733 27.70 7.40 -22.16
N CYS A 734 26.75 6.91 -22.97
CA CYS A 734 25.45 6.45 -22.50
C CYS A 734 25.54 5.01 -22.00
N THR A 735 25.30 4.81 -20.72
CA THR A 735 25.09 3.47 -20.14
C THR A 735 23.62 3.12 -20.22
N HIS A 736 23.29 2.07 -20.97
CA HIS A 736 21.92 1.57 -21.03
C HIS A 736 21.51 0.97 -19.68
N VAL A 737 20.33 1.33 -19.20
CA VAL A 737 19.68 0.69 -18.05
C VAL A 737 18.42 0.01 -18.54
N SER A 738 18.51 -1.31 -18.70
CA SER A 738 17.40 -2.13 -19.16
C SER A 738 16.25 -2.16 -18.15
N SER A 739 15.05 -2.50 -18.63
CA SER A 739 13.88 -2.69 -17.74
C SER A 739 14.18 -3.71 -16.62
N ALA A 740 14.91 -4.80 -16.91
CA ALA A 740 15.28 -5.79 -15.91
C ALA A 740 16.28 -5.22 -14.87
N GLU A 741 17.23 -4.40 -15.30
CA GLU A 741 18.14 -3.70 -14.39
C GLU A 741 17.43 -2.67 -13.53
N LEU A 742 16.41 -1.98 -14.03
CA LEU A 742 15.56 -1.10 -13.21
C LEU A 742 14.87 -1.89 -12.09
N ALA A 743 14.26 -3.04 -12.38
CA ALA A 743 13.65 -3.86 -11.33
C ALA A 743 14.72 -4.39 -10.35
N THR A 744 15.86 -4.86 -10.87
CA THR A 744 16.96 -5.39 -10.06
C THR A 744 17.56 -4.33 -9.13
N SER A 745 17.81 -3.13 -9.64
CA SER A 745 18.38 -2.01 -8.89
C SER A 745 17.48 -1.48 -7.79
N ALA A 746 16.16 -1.52 -7.98
CA ALA A 746 15.20 -1.11 -6.96
C ALA A 746 15.31 -1.94 -5.68
N THR A 747 15.69 -3.22 -5.80
CA THR A 747 15.94 -4.06 -4.63
C THR A 747 17.11 -3.58 -3.77
N LYS A 748 18.05 -2.80 -4.32
CA LYS A 748 19.22 -2.30 -3.57
C LYS A 748 18.82 -1.35 -2.43
N ILE A 749 17.61 -0.79 -2.46
CA ILE A 749 17.06 -0.01 -1.34
C ILE A 749 17.01 -0.85 -0.06
N THR A 750 16.60 -2.11 -0.14
CA THR A 750 16.53 -2.97 1.05
C THR A 750 17.92 -3.28 1.61
N GLN A 751 18.95 -3.23 0.77
CA GLN A 751 20.35 -3.34 1.18
C GLN A 751 20.84 -2.03 1.81
N ILE A 752 20.47 -0.87 1.26
CA ILE A 752 20.79 0.46 1.81
C ILE A 752 20.19 0.65 3.20
N ASP A 753 18.92 0.28 3.40
CA ASP A 753 18.22 0.43 4.68
C ASP A 753 18.88 -0.39 5.82
N ARG A 754 19.68 -1.41 5.47
CA ARG A 754 20.37 -2.28 6.43
C ARG A 754 21.81 -1.87 6.71
N LEU A 755 22.43 -1.12 5.81
CA LEU A 755 23.79 -0.63 6.01
C LEU A 755 23.81 0.33 7.20
N SER A 756 24.88 0.27 8.00
CA SER A 756 25.08 1.29 9.03
C SER A 756 25.05 2.69 8.39
N THR A 757 24.56 3.69 9.11
CA THR A 757 24.45 5.08 8.63
C THR A 757 25.77 5.65 8.11
N SER A 758 26.90 5.08 8.54
CA SER A 758 28.25 5.46 8.08
C SER A 758 28.66 4.88 6.72
N LEU A 759 28.03 3.77 6.30
CA LEU A 759 28.33 3.02 5.07
C LEU A 759 27.26 3.21 3.99
N ALA A 760 26.00 3.43 4.39
CA ALA A 760 24.88 3.60 3.49
C ALA A 760 25.01 4.91 2.67
N PRO A 761 24.87 4.88 1.33
CA PRO A 761 24.67 6.11 0.58
C PRO A 761 23.33 6.71 1.02
N ARG A 762 23.36 7.97 1.47
CA ARG A 762 22.16 8.68 1.84
C ARG A 762 21.40 9.06 0.58
N LEU A 763 20.28 8.39 0.35
CA LEU A 763 19.28 8.83 -0.61
C LEU A 763 18.59 10.07 -0.04
N VAL A 764 18.53 11.15 -0.82
CA VAL A 764 17.72 12.33 -0.48
C VAL A 764 16.47 12.25 -1.34
N PRO A 765 15.33 11.75 -0.81
CA PRO A 765 14.09 11.72 -1.55
C PRO A 765 13.58 13.13 -1.76
N CYS A 766 13.05 13.41 -2.94
CA CYS A 766 12.53 14.72 -3.30
C CYS A 766 11.24 14.59 -4.12
N LEU A 767 10.37 15.59 -4.06
CA LEU A 767 9.18 15.64 -4.92
C LEU A 767 9.56 15.78 -6.40
N GLY A 768 8.90 15.02 -7.27
CA GLY A 768 9.05 15.16 -8.74
C GLY A 768 8.17 16.24 -9.37
N HIS A 769 7.24 16.82 -8.62
CA HIS A 769 6.18 17.72 -9.10
C HIS A 769 5.91 18.85 -8.10
N ASP A 770 5.35 19.96 -8.57
CA ASP A 770 4.91 21.02 -7.67
C ASP A 770 3.55 20.65 -7.07
N ILE A 771 3.34 21.00 -5.80
CA ILE A 771 2.05 20.88 -5.12
C ILE A 771 1.61 22.27 -4.69
N ALA A 772 0.36 22.60 -4.97
CA ALA A 772 -0.25 23.87 -4.63
C ALA A 772 -1.68 23.66 -4.15
N TRP A 773 -2.31 24.74 -3.71
CA TRP A 773 -3.73 24.77 -3.41
C TRP A 773 -4.36 26.03 -3.99
N THR A 774 -5.66 25.97 -4.26
CA THR A 774 -6.46 27.14 -4.61
C THR A 774 -7.82 27.08 -3.92
N SER A 775 -8.42 28.23 -3.64
CA SER A 775 -9.80 28.35 -3.15
C SER A 775 -10.75 28.55 -4.31
N ILE A 776 -11.85 27.79 -4.35
CA ILE A 776 -12.94 28.02 -5.31
C ILE A 776 -14.11 28.64 -4.54
N ALA A 777 -14.62 29.79 -5.01
CA ALA A 777 -15.82 30.40 -4.45
C ALA A 777 -17.08 29.63 -4.91
N ASP A 778 -18.03 29.40 -4.00
CA ASP A 778 -19.29 28.72 -4.31
C ASP A 778 -20.08 29.48 -5.40
N GLY A 779 -20.32 28.83 -6.55
CA GLY A 779 -21.28 29.29 -7.58
C GLY A 779 -20.72 29.59 -8.96
N ASP A 780 -19.40 29.65 -9.14
CA ASP A 780 -18.80 29.80 -10.47
C ASP A 780 -18.54 28.43 -11.13
N GLU A 781 -18.84 28.30 -12.42
CA GLU A 781 -18.18 27.27 -13.24
C GLU A 781 -16.68 27.45 -13.03
N ALA A 782 -16.00 26.42 -12.50
CA ALA A 782 -14.63 26.49 -12.01
C ALA A 782 -13.80 27.45 -12.88
N PRO A 783 -13.34 28.59 -12.34
CA PRO A 783 -12.51 29.50 -13.11
C PRO A 783 -11.34 28.68 -13.68
N SER A 784 -10.93 28.96 -14.93
CA SER A 784 -9.77 28.26 -15.49
C SER A 784 -8.65 28.32 -14.46
N ILE A 785 -8.07 27.17 -14.11
CA ILE A 785 -7.12 27.05 -12.99
C ILE A 785 -5.92 28.01 -13.20
N GLU A 786 -5.64 28.37 -14.46
CA GLU A 786 -4.70 29.42 -14.86
C GLU A 786 -5.04 30.83 -14.32
N ALA A 787 -6.31 31.20 -14.22
CA ALA A 787 -6.75 32.49 -13.67
C ALA A 787 -6.67 32.54 -12.14
N ALA A 788 -6.67 31.39 -11.46
CA ALA A 788 -6.77 31.29 -10.01
C ALA A 788 -5.43 31.47 -9.26
N ASN A 789 -4.31 31.66 -9.97
CA ASN A 789 -2.94 31.85 -9.43
C ASN A 789 -2.66 31.03 -8.15
N PRO A 790 -2.53 29.70 -8.27
CA PRO A 790 -2.56 28.81 -7.11
C PRO A 790 -1.36 29.01 -6.17
N ASN A 791 -1.63 28.84 -4.88
CA ASN A 791 -0.65 29.02 -3.82
C ASN A 791 0.26 27.80 -3.74
N LEU A 792 1.52 27.96 -4.18
CA LEU A 792 2.53 26.91 -4.12
C LEU A 792 2.78 26.49 -2.66
N LEU A 793 2.56 25.20 -2.38
CA LEU A 793 2.81 24.59 -1.08
C LEU A 793 4.23 24.05 -1.02
N MET A 794 4.53 23.12 -1.91
CA MET A 794 5.80 22.43 -1.97
C MET A 794 6.27 22.43 -3.42
N PRO A 795 7.33 23.18 -3.75
CA PRO A 795 7.92 23.08 -5.07
C PRO A 795 8.42 21.67 -5.31
N ARG A 796 8.51 21.27 -6.58
CA ARG A 796 9.31 20.10 -6.96
C ARG A 796 10.71 20.22 -6.37
N LEU A 797 11.29 19.06 -6.10
CA LEU A 797 12.57 18.84 -5.43
C LEU A 797 12.59 19.18 -3.94
N THR A 798 11.45 19.52 -3.34
CA THR A 798 11.33 19.59 -1.88
C THR A 798 11.77 18.26 -1.27
N SER A 799 12.76 18.31 -0.36
CA SER A 799 13.26 17.12 0.33
C SER A 799 12.20 16.53 1.26
N LEU A 800 12.06 15.21 1.28
CA LEU A 800 11.07 14.51 2.08
C LEU A 800 11.68 13.86 3.35
N PRO A 801 10.93 13.77 4.47
CA PRO A 801 9.57 14.29 4.67
C PRO A 801 9.55 15.82 4.76
N ALA A 802 8.43 16.42 4.34
CA ALA A 802 8.23 17.87 4.31
C ALA A 802 6.91 18.25 4.99
N SER A 803 6.91 19.38 5.69
CA SER A 803 5.71 19.96 6.29
C SER A 803 5.69 21.46 6.02
N VAL A 804 4.55 21.97 5.58
CA VAL A 804 4.33 23.40 5.32
C VAL A 804 3.01 23.81 5.95
N VAL A 805 3.07 24.84 6.79
CA VAL A 805 1.88 25.47 7.38
C VAL A 805 1.51 26.68 6.54
N GLN A 806 0.28 26.72 6.04
CA GLN A 806 -0.28 27.86 5.31
C GLN A 806 -1.48 28.44 6.03
N ARG A 807 -1.69 29.75 5.83
CA ARG A 807 -2.95 30.41 6.21
C ARG A 807 -3.85 30.44 4.99
N ILE A 808 -5.06 29.94 5.18
CA ILE A 808 -6.06 29.83 4.13
C ILE A 808 -7.12 30.91 4.37
N PRO A 809 -7.20 31.96 3.53
CA PRO A 809 -8.29 32.93 3.59
C PRO A 809 -9.63 32.26 3.32
N MET A 810 -10.63 32.62 4.11
CA MET A 810 -11.99 32.09 4.01
C MET A 810 -13.02 33.21 3.93
N VAL A 811 -14.06 32.98 3.12
CA VAL A 811 -15.23 33.85 3.08
C VAL A 811 -16.14 33.48 4.26
N LYS A 812 -16.40 34.47 5.11
CA LYS A 812 -17.22 34.30 6.32
C LYS A 812 -18.61 33.75 5.94
N ASN A 813 -19.03 32.66 6.58
CA ASN A 813 -20.32 31.98 6.37
C ASN A 813 -20.49 31.24 5.01
N GLN A 814 -19.41 30.87 4.31
CA GLN A 814 -19.46 29.93 3.19
C GLN A 814 -18.71 28.63 3.52
N VAL A 815 -19.11 27.52 2.87
CA VAL A 815 -18.32 26.27 2.91
C VAL A 815 -17.09 26.51 2.04
N GLY A 816 -15.96 26.82 2.66
CA GLY A 816 -14.72 26.96 1.90
C GLY A 816 -14.28 25.60 1.37
N LYS A 817 -13.99 25.51 0.08
CA LYS A 817 -13.34 24.35 -0.52
C LYS A 817 -11.94 24.74 -0.95
N ILE A 818 -10.97 23.93 -0.54
CA ILE A 818 -9.62 24.02 -1.12
C ILE A 818 -9.42 22.87 -2.08
N THR A 819 -9.06 23.21 -3.30
CA THR A 819 -8.67 22.25 -4.30
C THR A 819 -7.16 22.13 -4.26
N LEU A 820 -6.69 20.91 -4.02
CA LEU A 820 -5.29 20.56 -4.09
C LEU A 820 -4.92 20.35 -5.56
N LEU A 821 -3.84 21.01 -5.96
CA LEU A 821 -3.36 21.06 -7.32
C LEU A 821 -1.96 20.48 -7.37
N GLU A 822 -1.68 19.72 -8.41
CA GLU A 822 -0.35 19.26 -8.73
C GLU A 822 0.07 19.74 -10.12
N ARG A 823 1.37 19.93 -10.31
CA ARG A 823 1.95 20.21 -11.61
C ARG A 823 3.07 19.20 -11.89
N PRO A 824 2.76 18.11 -12.60
CA PRO A 824 3.68 16.99 -12.83
C PRO A 824 4.74 17.22 -13.91
N VAL A 825 4.64 18.34 -14.65
CA VAL A 825 5.44 18.63 -15.85
C VAL A 825 6.23 19.92 -15.63
N ALA A 826 7.24 20.18 -16.46
CA ALA A 826 8.01 21.43 -16.52
C ALA A 826 7.14 22.66 -16.12
N ARG A 827 7.71 23.61 -15.33
CA ARG A 827 7.03 24.77 -14.68
C ARG A 827 5.93 25.50 -15.47
N ASP A 828 5.91 25.41 -16.79
CA ASP A 828 4.99 26.11 -17.69
C ASP A 828 3.72 25.29 -18.01
N SER A 829 3.48 24.21 -17.28
CA SER A 829 2.34 23.31 -17.52
C SER A 829 1.14 23.65 -16.66
N ASP A 830 -0.04 23.26 -17.12
CA ASP A 830 -1.29 23.48 -16.40
C ASP A 830 -1.30 22.76 -15.05
N TRP A 831 -1.93 23.40 -14.08
CA TRP A 831 -2.22 22.80 -12.79
C TRP A 831 -3.37 21.82 -12.92
N ILE A 832 -3.21 20.64 -12.30
CA ILE A 832 -4.19 19.56 -12.35
C ILE A 832 -4.77 19.38 -10.94
N PRO A 833 -6.10 19.42 -10.76
CA PRO A 833 -6.72 19.13 -9.48
C PRO A 833 -6.69 17.62 -9.22
N PHE A 834 -6.24 17.24 -8.03
CA PHE A 834 -6.17 15.82 -7.64
C PHE A 834 -7.02 15.48 -6.41
N ASP A 835 -7.32 16.47 -5.56
CA ASP A 835 -8.19 16.28 -4.39
C ASP A 835 -8.86 17.60 -4.00
N THR A 836 -9.94 17.53 -3.23
CA THR A 836 -10.64 18.71 -2.68
C THR A 836 -10.98 18.48 -1.22
N VAL A 837 -10.46 19.34 -0.37
CA VAL A 837 -10.71 19.30 1.07
C VAL A 837 -11.79 20.33 1.41
N GLU A 838 -12.88 19.85 2.01
CA GLU A 838 -13.94 20.71 2.52
C GLU A 838 -13.56 21.30 3.88
N LEU A 839 -13.58 22.62 3.98
CA LEU A 839 -13.28 23.37 5.18
C LEU A 839 -14.57 23.64 5.97
N ASN A 840 -15.14 22.57 6.55
CA ASN A 840 -16.40 22.65 7.30
C ASN A 840 -16.19 23.18 8.73
N GLY A 841 -17.04 24.13 9.15
CA GLY A 841 -17.17 24.56 10.55
C GLY A 841 -16.25 25.69 11.02
N ILE A 842 -15.73 26.51 10.11
CA ILE A 842 -14.81 27.61 10.46
C ILE A 842 -15.57 28.93 10.51
N SER A 843 -15.61 29.56 11.69
CA SER A 843 -16.25 30.86 11.93
C SER A 843 -15.33 32.07 11.66
N GLU A 844 -14.04 31.79 11.46
CA GLU A 844 -12.99 32.79 11.26
C GLU A 844 -12.76 33.09 9.77
N CYS A 845 -12.26 34.29 9.47
CA CYS A 845 -11.94 34.69 8.09
C CYS A 845 -10.64 34.06 7.56
N GLU A 846 -9.88 33.36 8.41
CA GLU A 846 -8.67 32.61 8.05
C GLU A 846 -8.59 31.33 8.89
N THR A 847 -8.08 30.24 8.33
CA THR A 847 -7.69 29.03 9.07
C THR A 847 -6.25 28.65 8.77
N LYS A 848 -5.56 28.00 9.72
CA LYS A 848 -4.23 27.44 9.48
C LYS A 848 -4.38 25.99 9.03
N ALA A 849 -3.69 25.62 7.95
CA ALA A 849 -3.63 24.25 7.48
C ALA A 849 -2.17 23.80 7.39
N THR A 850 -1.88 22.65 7.98
CA THR A 850 -0.61 21.95 7.92
C THR A 850 -0.68 20.91 6.81
N PHE A 851 0.15 21.06 5.79
CA PHE A 851 0.32 20.13 4.68
C PHE A 851 1.59 19.33 4.92
N GLU A 852 1.47 18.02 5.12
CA GLU A 852 2.56 17.10 5.42
C GLU A 852 2.71 16.05 4.33
N ILE A 853 3.91 15.92 3.77
CA ILE A 853 4.29 14.85 2.84
C ILE A 853 5.34 13.98 3.50
N ASP A 854 5.04 12.70 3.65
CA ASP A 854 5.97 11.73 4.23
C ASP A 854 7.10 11.34 3.26
N SER A 855 8.01 10.46 3.71
CA SER A 855 9.10 9.95 2.87
C SER A 855 8.65 9.07 1.71
N GLU A 856 7.39 8.63 1.69
CA GLU A 856 6.78 7.81 0.63
C GLU A 856 6.03 8.67 -0.40
N GLY A 857 5.93 9.98 -0.14
CA GLY A 857 5.28 10.94 -1.01
C GLY A 857 3.79 11.09 -0.75
N LYS A 858 3.23 10.51 0.33
CA LYS A 858 1.81 10.65 0.67
C LYS A 858 1.56 12.02 1.30
N LEU A 859 0.63 12.78 0.72
CA LEU A 859 0.18 14.06 1.26
C LEU A 859 -0.93 13.84 2.30
N SER A 860 -0.81 14.55 3.42
CA SER A 860 -1.82 14.66 4.45
C SER A 860 -2.07 16.14 4.76
N VAL A 861 -3.34 16.50 4.97
CA VAL A 861 -3.75 17.86 5.31
C VAL A 861 -4.41 17.85 6.67
N ARG A 862 -3.89 18.66 7.58
CA ARG A 862 -4.46 18.86 8.93
C ARG A 862 -4.88 20.32 9.05
N LEU A 863 -6.13 20.55 9.40
CA LEU A 863 -6.63 21.90 9.70
C LEU A 863 -6.43 22.16 11.20
N ASP A 864 -5.72 23.23 11.53
CA ASP A 864 -5.62 23.75 12.89
C ASP A 864 -6.93 24.52 13.15
N ARG A 865 -7.83 23.90 13.91
CA ARG A 865 -9.10 24.50 14.34
C ARG A 865 -8.91 25.43 15.53
#